data_AF-A0A951VX20-F1
#
_entry.id   AF-A0A951VX20-F1
#
_cell.length_a   1.000
_cell.length_b   1.000
_cell.length_c   1.000
_cell.angle_alpha   90.00
_cell.angle_beta   90.00
_cell.angle_gamma   90.00
#
_symmetry.space_group_name_H-M   'P 1'
#
loop_
_entity.id
_entity.type
_entity.pdbx_description
1 polymer ?
#
loop_
_entity_poly.entity_id
_entity_poly.type
_entity_poly.pdbx_seq_one_letter_code
_entity_poly.pdbx_strand_id
1 'polypeptide(L)'
;KQTQVIVFDSLPFDQQRDLRHALLSNNNKIKNYVGRLLIRSNQTRVNGTQQYFIKRLAGELIRKIQEDPISNEERIKGLGFKGQVQYYYKTFDPTDKNRKNYRDYLANDNEAFRKERAQGFASHIIDATMLLADHIDEKMSKSTGHNKKSLIDVVNLKKLLPQQYESVIVRSREKYRKGNIKAKPLIKDTMYSVRFLPFIVSKDAIGFGFNPKQCLKLKNEAGNEVFELLKSLFIAPPKTNLVGISFDELIEKSKTTKRGYIYLPIDRRKALGLMHNQFHKKEADAEKQNLAERRIAFLRALEYRSLKKNIVDLLSDDSKKKASNIINELHDSKKTNSIKKLSLKPSMFQTKDPFYGDSKCEIELPFHKSHWLKLSKHSAIKKMKNSNATNQPELWKQIYSDLFTQFNDSQKHKKVRNVFSLPRIDNPSGAIYVRRRSSYGEDVFQLQAIAAEKTIGFRISNENPKLNKDSSETINIYKNSSNAFLDENNLTERNDSSVRMDEKRLIELNEDEQKRAPWLEAFIISPASAERRRVELTVNTNKFFADFHDQFRDLSIVTKEQLYYQLPAGLVKLKTVKDINLFSAIHAAPRTDTSSIEILKVNPTEQTISFTYSVGTQPKSDKVESIFNKSIDELYLESEITI
;
A
#
# COMPACT_ATOMS: atom_id res chain seq x y z
N LYS A 1 37.99 19.75 44.80
CA LYS A 1 37.71 18.35 45.23
C LYS A 1 36.47 17.87 44.49
N GLN A 2 36.63 16.96 43.52
CA GLN A 2 35.50 16.28 42.88
C GLN A 2 34.75 15.50 43.96
N THR A 3 33.48 15.84 44.16
CA THR A 3 32.66 15.22 45.21
C THR A 3 32.02 13.98 44.60
N GLN A 4 32.40 12.79 45.05
CA GLN A 4 31.87 11.52 44.54
C GLN A 4 30.35 11.41 44.81
N VAL A 5 29.58 11.14 43.77
CA VAL A 5 28.18 10.75 43.85
C VAL A 5 28.13 9.26 44.20
N ILE A 6 27.50 8.90 45.31
CA ILE A 6 27.41 7.51 45.78
C ILE A 6 26.07 6.91 45.33
N VAL A 7 26.11 5.75 44.67
CA VAL A 7 24.91 4.96 44.35
C VAL A 7 24.84 3.81 45.34
N PHE A 8 23.80 3.78 46.17
CA PHE A 8 23.68 2.80 47.26
C PHE A 8 23.85 1.35 46.77
N ASP A 9 23.17 0.99 45.69
CA ASP A 9 23.20 -0.36 45.11
C ASP A 9 24.56 -0.75 44.51
N SER A 10 25.44 0.23 44.27
CA SER A 10 26.80 -0.02 43.77
C SER A 10 27.82 -0.25 44.88
N LEU A 11 27.44 -0.01 46.14
CA LEU A 11 28.32 -0.25 47.28
C LEU A 11 28.36 -1.75 47.62
N PRO A 12 29.51 -2.29 48.07
CA PRO A 12 29.59 -3.60 48.69
C PRO A 12 28.63 -3.73 49.88
N PHE A 13 28.19 -4.95 50.19
CA PHE A 13 27.17 -5.23 51.21
C PHE A 13 27.51 -4.61 52.58
N ASP A 14 28.76 -4.72 53.02
CA ASP A 14 29.20 -4.15 54.30
C ASP A 14 29.10 -2.62 54.31
N GLN A 15 29.43 -1.98 53.20
CA GLN A 15 29.31 -0.52 53.04
C GLN A 15 27.85 -0.08 52.95
N GLN A 16 26.97 -0.87 52.31
CA GLN A 16 25.53 -0.61 52.31
C GLN A 16 24.94 -0.69 53.72
N ARG A 17 25.34 -1.71 54.50
CA ARG A 17 24.98 -1.86 55.90
C ARG A 17 25.47 -0.65 56.69
N ASP A 18 26.75 -0.34 56.64
CA ASP A 18 27.33 0.74 57.44
C ASP A 18 26.74 2.11 57.07
N LEU A 19 26.44 2.37 55.79
CA LEU A 19 25.74 3.59 55.36
C LEU A 19 24.31 3.67 55.89
N ARG A 20 23.58 2.54 55.93
CA ARG A 20 22.21 2.47 56.50
C ARG A 20 22.23 2.67 58.01
N HIS A 21 23.18 2.07 58.71
CA HIS A 21 23.32 2.20 60.17
C HIS A 21 23.89 3.57 60.58
N ALA A 22 24.67 4.23 59.71
CA ALA A 22 25.14 5.60 59.95
C ALA A 22 23.98 6.63 60.03
N LEU A 23 22.84 6.37 59.37
CA LEU A 23 21.63 7.19 59.52
C LEU A 23 20.97 7.05 60.89
N LEU A 24 21.24 5.94 61.59
CA LEU A 24 20.75 5.64 62.93
C LEU A 24 21.75 6.02 64.03
N SER A 25 22.94 6.53 63.67
CA SER A 25 23.95 6.95 64.63
C SER A 25 23.52 8.18 65.42
N ASN A 26 23.84 8.21 66.72
CA ASN A 26 23.69 9.38 67.58
C ASN A 26 24.69 10.50 67.23
N ASN A 27 25.67 10.23 66.36
CA ASN A 27 26.61 11.22 65.87
C ASN A 27 25.98 12.08 64.75
N ASN A 28 25.47 13.24 65.13
CA ASN A 28 24.83 14.20 64.22
C ASN A 28 25.73 14.62 63.05
N LYS A 29 27.07 14.62 63.19
CA LYS A 29 27.96 14.98 62.08
C LYS A 29 27.96 13.92 60.99
N ILE A 30 28.05 12.65 61.38
CA ILE A 30 28.03 11.50 60.46
C ILE A 30 26.64 11.39 59.80
N LYS A 31 25.58 11.46 60.61
CA LYS A 31 24.20 11.41 60.12
C LYS A 31 23.89 12.53 59.11
N ASN A 32 24.31 13.76 59.39
CA ASN A 32 24.13 14.89 58.48
C ASN A 32 25.01 14.81 57.23
N TYR A 33 26.19 14.21 57.33
CA TYR A 33 27.08 13.99 56.19
C TYR A 33 26.51 12.93 55.24
N VAL A 34 26.08 11.80 55.78
CA VAL A 34 25.41 10.73 55.02
C VAL A 34 24.08 11.22 54.42
N GLY A 35 23.29 11.97 55.19
CA GLY A 35 22.07 12.61 54.69
C GLY A 35 22.33 13.55 53.51
N ARG A 36 23.39 14.37 53.57
CA ARG A 36 23.80 15.24 52.45
C ARG A 36 24.28 14.45 51.23
N LEU A 37 24.99 13.34 51.44
CA LEU A 37 25.43 12.46 50.34
C LEU A 37 24.24 11.82 49.62
N LEU A 38 23.24 11.35 50.37
CA LEU A 38 22.01 10.74 49.82
C LEU A 38 21.10 11.77 49.12
N ILE A 39 21.00 12.99 49.63
CA ILE A 39 20.24 14.07 48.97
C ILE A 39 20.89 14.45 47.62
N ARG A 40 22.23 14.39 47.54
CA ARG A 40 22.99 14.71 46.33
C ARG A 40 23.07 13.56 45.33
N SER A 41 22.75 12.32 45.72
CA SER A 41 22.69 11.17 44.82
C SER A 41 21.41 11.11 43.99
N ASN A 42 20.64 12.21 43.88
CA ASN A 42 19.51 12.33 42.98
C ASN A 42 19.98 12.17 41.52
N GLN A 43 20.05 10.92 41.07
CA GLN A 43 20.39 10.56 39.71
C GLN A 43 19.20 10.92 38.83
N THR A 44 19.36 12.01 38.07
CA THR A 44 18.46 12.25 36.95
C THR A 44 18.79 11.21 35.88
N ARG A 45 18.15 10.04 35.92
CA ARG A 45 18.23 9.04 34.86
C ARG A 45 17.38 9.53 33.70
N VAL A 46 18.04 10.00 32.65
CA VAL A 46 17.39 10.45 31.43
C VAL A 46 17.42 9.33 30.40
N ASN A 47 16.25 8.89 29.93
CA ASN A 47 16.18 8.01 28.77
C ASN A 47 16.51 8.83 27.50
N GLY A 48 17.55 8.43 26.76
CA GLY A 48 18.03 9.15 25.57
C GLY A 48 16.95 9.35 24.49
N THR A 49 16.03 8.40 24.31
CA THR A 49 14.93 8.51 23.35
C THR A 49 13.91 9.57 23.77
N GLN A 50 13.56 9.63 25.06
CA GLN A 50 12.66 10.66 25.57
C GLN A 50 13.27 12.06 25.43
N GLN A 51 14.57 12.19 25.72
CA GLN A 51 15.28 13.46 25.58
C GLN A 51 15.38 13.90 24.11
N TYR A 52 15.67 12.97 23.20
CA TYR A 52 15.69 13.25 21.76
C TYR A 52 14.33 13.74 21.27
N PHE A 53 13.25 13.06 21.66
CA PHE A 53 11.88 13.45 21.29
C PHE A 53 11.54 14.87 21.73
N ILE A 54 11.83 15.21 23.00
CA ILE A 54 11.55 16.55 23.55
C ILE A 54 12.36 17.62 22.82
N LYS A 55 13.66 17.38 22.58
CA LYS A 55 14.51 18.31 21.82
C LYS A 55 13.96 18.55 20.41
N ARG A 56 13.51 17.50 19.73
CA ARG A 56 12.94 17.62 18.38
C ARG A 56 11.61 18.37 18.39
N LEU A 57 10.72 18.06 19.34
CA LEU A 57 9.44 18.73 19.49
C LEU A 57 9.61 20.23 19.74
N ALA A 58 10.47 20.60 20.70
CA ALA A 58 10.78 22.00 21.00
C ALA A 58 11.33 22.72 19.77
N GLY A 59 12.27 22.10 19.04
CA GLY A 59 12.82 22.69 17.82
C GLY A 59 11.78 22.96 16.73
N GLU A 60 10.85 22.03 16.49
CA GLU A 60 9.77 22.22 15.52
C GLU A 60 8.75 23.28 15.97
N LEU A 61 8.42 23.35 17.27
CA LEU A 61 7.54 24.37 17.81
C LEU A 61 8.14 25.77 17.66
N ILE A 62 9.42 25.95 18.01
CA ILE A 62 10.13 27.22 17.82
C ILE A 62 10.09 27.63 16.35
N ARG A 63 10.46 26.71 15.45
CA ARG A 63 10.45 26.97 14.00
C ARG A 63 9.06 27.39 13.53
N LYS A 64 7.99 26.74 14.01
CA LYS A 64 6.62 27.06 13.63
C LYS A 64 6.14 28.41 14.13
N ILE A 65 6.50 28.78 15.36
CA ILE A 65 6.21 30.10 15.92
C ILE A 65 6.95 31.19 15.14
N GLN A 66 8.21 30.96 14.77
CA GLN A 66 9.02 31.91 14.00
C GLN A 66 8.57 32.08 12.54
N GLU A 67 7.96 31.05 11.94
CA GLU A 67 7.42 31.06 10.57
C GLU A 67 6.08 31.80 10.43
N ASP A 68 5.41 32.18 11.53
CA ASP A 68 4.10 32.82 11.52
C ASP A 68 4.22 34.36 11.45
N PRO A 69 3.86 35.01 10.32
CA PRO A 69 4.09 36.43 10.08
C PRO A 69 3.31 37.37 11.02
N ILE A 70 2.24 36.89 11.67
CA ILE A 70 1.40 37.70 12.59
C ILE A 70 2.02 37.76 14.01
N SER A 71 3.03 36.94 14.30
CA SER A 71 3.44 36.66 15.68
C SER A 71 4.67 37.42 16.20
N ASN A 72 5.43 38.11 15.33
CA ASN A 72 6.78 38.54 15.69
C ASN A 72 6.89 39.81 16.55
N GLU A 73 5.93 40.74 16.53
CA GLU A 73 6.08 41.99 17.31
C GLU A 73 5.09 42.17 18.46
N GLU A 74 3.80 41.90 18.26
CA GLU A 74 2.79 42.20 19.30
C GLU A 74 2.63 41.08 20.33
N ARG A 75 2.74 39.80 19.92
CA ARG A 75 2.61 38.66 20.84
C ARG A 75 3.85 38.49 21.73
N ILE A 76 5.03 38.78 21.21
CA ILE A 76 6.30 38.76 21.95
C ILE A 76 6.34 39.89 22.99
N LYS A 77 5.77 41.07 22.67
CA LYS A 77 5.66 42.21 23.60
C LYS A 77 4.52 42.07 24.62
N GLY A 78 3.33 41.60 24.22
CA GLY A 78 2.14 41.49 25.08
C GLY A 78 2.19 40.34 26.10
N LEU A 79 2.97 39.29 25.84
CA LEU A 79 3.16 38.17 26.77
C LEU A 79 4.39 38.33 27.69
N GLY A 80 5.11 39.47 27.62
CA GLY A 80 6.32 39.69 28.43
C GLY A 80 7.50 38.77 28.07
N PHE A 81 7.48 38.10 26.91
CA PHE A 81 8.56 37.21 26.47
C PHE A 81 9.71 38.00 25.84
N LYS A 82 10.50 38.71 26.66
CA LYS A 82 11.87 39.11 26.30
C LYS A 82 12.94 38.08 26.67
N GLY A 83 12.53 36.88 27.08
CA GLY A 83 13.42 35.79 27.45
C GLY A 83 13.42 34.68 26.42
N GLN A 84 14.59 34.07 26.17
CA GLN A 84 14.69 32.75 25.54
C GLN A 84 13.58 31.84 26.08
N VAL A 85 12.81 31.19 25.20
CA VAL A 85 11.82 30.19 25.63
C VAL A 85 12.59 29.06 26.34
N GLN A 86 12.61 29.11 27.67
CA GLN A 86 13.20 28.07 28.50
C GLN A 86 12.20 26.92 28.60
N TYR A 87 12.45 25.87 27.81
CA TYR A 87 11.70 24.63 27.94
C TYR A 87 12.17 23.87 29.18
N TYR A 88 11.36 23.90 30.22
CA TYR A 88 11.51 23.00 31.35
C TYR A 88 10.95 21.65 30.96
N TYR A 89 11.83 20.68 30.77
CA TYR A 89 11.43 19.29 30.58
C TYR A 89 12.09 18.43 31.65
N LYS A 90 11.29 17.53 32.22
CA LYS A 90 11.77 16.51 33.14
C LYS A 90 11.48 15.16 32.53
N THR A 91 12.49 14.33 32.42
CA THR A 91 12.35 12.93 32.00
C THR A 91 12.21 12.08 33.24
N PHE A 92 11.27 11.13 33.22
CA PHE A 92 10.92 10.31 34.37
C PHE A 92 11.30 8.86 34.10
N ASP A 93 11.82 8.18 35.12
CA ASP A 93 12.11 6.74 35.04
C ASP A 93 10.78 5.97 34.99
N PRO A 94 10.51 5.11 33.98
CA PRO A 94 9.31 4.27 33.88
C PRO A 94 9.15 3.22 35.01
N THR A 95 10.17 3.02 35.84
CA THR A 95 10.17 2.06 36.96
C THR A 95 9.92 2.69 38.33
N ASP A 96 9.84 4.02 38.41
CA ASP A 96 9.57 4.76 39.65
C ASP A 96 8.27 4.26 40.33
N LYS A 97 8.40 3.87 41.60
CA LYS A 97 7.34 3.33 42.47
C LYS A 97 6.30 4.40 42.81
N ASN A 98 6.68 5.68 42.88
CA ASN A 98 5.74 6.76 43.20
C ASN A 98 4.66 6.94 42.13
N ARG A 99 4.98 6.70 40.85
CA ARG A 99 3.98 6.71 39.75
C ARG A 99 2.96 5.58 39.86
N LYS A 100 3.38 4.39 40.31
CA LYS A 100 2.43 3.28 40.54
C LYS A 100 1.39 3.70 41.59
N ASN A 101 1.85 4.40 42.62
CA ASN A 101 0.98 4.85 43.71
C ASN A 101 -0.16 5.78 43.23
N TYR A 102 0.07 6.78 42.36
CA TYR A 102 -1.01 7.68 41.90
C TYR A 102 -2.08 6.98 41.06
N ARG A 103 -1.65 6.11 40.14
CA ARG A 103 -2.60 5.33 39.34
C ARG A 103 -3.34 4.30 40.20
N ASP A 104 -2.66 3.70 41.16
CA ASP A 104 -3.27 2.78 42.12
C ASP A 104 -4.26 3.50 43.05
N TYR A 105 -4.00 4.74 43.46
CA TYR A 105 -4.96 5.56 44.21
C TYR A 105 -6.22 5.85 43.41
N LEU A 106 -6.10 6.17 42.10
CA LEU A 106 -7.26 6.28 41.22
C LEU A 106 -7.99 4.95 41.04
N ALA A 107 -7.24 3.85 40.88
CA ALA A 107 -7.81 2.52 40.67
C ALA A 107 -8.51 1.95 41.92
N ASN A 108 -8.08 2.36 43.12
CA ASN A 108 -8.74 1.99 44.38
C ASN A 108 -10.06 2.73 44.58
N ASP A 109 -10.19 3.94 44.02
CA ASP A 109 -11.44 4.71 44.04
C ASP A 109 -12.41 4.25 42.92
N ASN A 110 -11.89 3.93 41.73
CA ASN A 110 -12.67 3.35 40.64
C ASN A 110 -11.83 2.35 39.82
N GLU A 111 -12.28 1.10 39.78
CA GLU A 111 -11.57 -0.01 39.15
C GLU A 111 -11.31 0.21 37.64
N ALA A 112 -12.09 1.06 36.97
CA ALA A 112 -11.89 1.41 35.56
C ALA A 112 -10.52 2.06 35.27
N PHE A 113 -9.84 2.64 36.27
CA PHE A 113 -8.49 3.22 36.10
C PHE A 113 -7.36 2.20 36.17
N ARG A 114 -7.66 0.96 36.58
CA ARG A 114 -6.67 -0.11 36.74
C ARG A 114 -6.00 -0.42 35.39
N LYS A 115 -4.70 -0.70 35.46
CA LYS A 115 -3.90 -0.99 34.26
C LYS A 115 -4.16 -2.42 33.77
N GLU A 116 -4.82 -2.55 32.62
CA GLU A 116 -5.05 -3.84 31.98
C GLU A 116 -3.85 -4.34 31.16
N ARG A 117 -3.84 -5.65 30.84
CA ARG A 117 -2.81 -6.30 30.00
C ARG A 117 -2.87 -5.82 28.55
N ALA A 118 -4.07 -5.64 28.00
CA ALA A 118 -4.30 -5.01 26.70
C ALA A 118 -4.72 -3.55 26.95
N GLN A 119 -3.82 -2.61 26.68
CA GLN A 119 -4.06 -1.21 27.02
C GLN A 119 -4.84 -0.52 25.91
N GLY A 120 -5.99 0.07 26.26
CA GLY A 120 -6.69 1.02 25.41
C GLY A 120 -5.96 2.36 25.35
N PHE A 121 -6.33 3.20 24.37
CA PHE A 121 -5.70 4.51 24.13
C PHE A 121 -5.70 5.42 25.37
N ALA A 122 -6.83 5.49 26.09
CA ALA A 122 -6.97 6.31 27.30
C ALA A 122 -6.04 5.89 28.45
N SER A 123 -5.65 4.62 28.50
CA SER A 123 -4.69 4.13 29.51
C SER A 123 -3.34 4.86 29.41
N HIS A 124 -2.92 5.24 28.20
CA HIS A 124 -1.70 6.01 27.97
C HIS A 124 -1.85 7.48 28.38
N ILE A 125 -3.05 8.05 28.24
CA ILE A 125 -3.37 9.41 28.70
C ILE A 125 -3.34 9.46 30.23
N ILE A 126 -3.96 8.49 30.90
CA ILE A 126 -3.89 8.37 32.37
C ILE A 126 -2.43 8.32 32.82
N ASP A 127 -1.61 7.46 32.21
CA ASP A 127 -0.18 7.37 32.55
C ASP A 127 0.55 8.72 32.35
N ALA A 128 0.24 9.48 31.29
CA ALA A 128 0.80 10.81 31.05
C ALA A 128 0.32 11.85 32.08
N THR A 129 -0.96 11.84 32.45
CA THR A 129 -1.50 12.72 33.49
C THR A 129 -0.91 12.40 34.86
N MET A 130 -0.69 11.12 35.18
CA MET A 130 -0.06 10.73 36.44
C MET A 130 1.39 11.22 36.53
N LEU A 131 2.11 11.30 35.40
CA LEU A 131 3.43 11.94 35.35
C LEU A 131 3.35 13.45 35.61
N LEU A 132 2.31 14.11 35.10
CA LEU A 132 2.08 15.52 35.38
C LEU A 132 1.75 15.76 36.86
N ALA A 133 0.91 14.91 37.45
CA ALA A 133 0.55 14.97 38.86
C ALA A 133 1.79 14.82 39.76
N ASP A 134 2.63 13.80 39.52
CA ASP A 134 3.88 13.59 40.24
C ASP A 134 4.81 14.81 40.18
N HIS A 135 4.90 15.45 39.00
CA HIS A 135 5.70 16.67 38.86
C HIS A 135 5.14 17.86 39.64
N ILE A 136 3.82 18.04 39.63
CA ILE A 136 3.14 19.09 40.39
C ILE A 136 3.36 18.87 41.89
N ASP A 137 3.19 17.63 42.36
CA ASP A 137 3.37 17.26 43.76
C ASP A 137 4.81 17.49 44.24
N GLU A 138 5.81 17.13 43.43
CA GLU A 138 7.21 17.39 43.73
C GLU A 138 7.52 18.89 43.82
N LYS A 139 6.96 19.71 42.92
CA LYS A 139 7.12 21.18 42.97
C LYS A 139 6.47 21.78 44.21
N MET A 140 5.25 21.35 44.53
CA MET A 140 4.51 21.81 45.70
C MET A 140 5.23 21.41 47.00
N SER A 141 5.74 20.18 47.07
CA SER A 141 6.51 19.67 48.21
C SER A 141 7.79 20.47 48.44
N LYS A 142 8.53 20.79 47.37
CA LYS A 142 9.73 21.65 47.45
C LYS A 142 9.41 23.07 47.89
N SER A 143 8.29 23.64 47.45
CA SER A 143 7.88 25.01 47.80
C SER A 143 7.36 25.12 49.23
N THR A 144 6.78 24.06 49.78
CA THR A 144 6.15 24.06 51.12
C THR A 144 7.02 23.45 52.20
N GLY A 145 8.18 22.88 51.86
CA GLY A 145 9.11 22.25 52.80
C GLY A 145 8.62 20.91 53.38
N HIS A 146 7.47 20.41 52.94
CA HIS A 146 6.92 19.12 53.37
C HIS A 146 7.42 17.99 52.48
N ASN A 147 8.26 17.10 53.01
CA ASN A 147 8.88 16.00 52.26
C ASN A 147 8.23 14.63 52.49
N LYS A 148 7.07 14.52 53.15
CA LYS A 148 6.58 13.23 53.69
C LYS A 148 5.16 12.80 53.35
N LYS A 149 4.33 13.61 52.69
CA LYS A 149 2.98 13.20 52.27
C LYS A 149 2.64 13.82 50.93
N SER A 150 2.15 13.00 49.99
CA SER A 150 1.59 13.50 48.73
C SER A 150 0.54 14.56 49.05
N LEU A 151 0.71 15.74 48.48
CA LEU A 151 -0.18 16.88 48.65
C LEU A 151 -1.38 16.77 47.70
N ILE A 152 -1.28 15.94 46.66
CA ILE A 152 -2.36 15.64 45.73
C ILE A 152 -3.18 14.45 46.25
N ASP A 153 -4.49 14.65 46.41
CA ASP A 153 -5.49 13.64 46.75
C ASP A 153 -6.22 13.10 45.50
N VAL A 154 -7.04 12.05 45.68
CA VAL A 154 -7.79 11.41 44.58
C VAL A 154 -8.72 12.39 43.86
N VAL A 155 -9.33 13.32 44.59
CA VAL A 155 -10.23 14.33 44.01
C VAL A 155 -9.47 15.26 43.07
N ASN A 156 -8.27 15.70 43.44
CA ASN A 156 -7.44 16.53 42.58
C ASN A 156 -6.81 15.74 41.43
N LEU A 157 -6.50 14.45 41.61
CA LEU A 157 -6.08 13.58 40.50
C LEU A 157 -7.17 13.48 39.42
N LYS A 158 -8.45 13.32 39.81
CA LYS A 158 -9.58 13.30 38.88
C LYS A 158 -9.70 14.61 38.10
N LYS A 159 -9.43 15.76 38.74
CA LYS A 159 -9.44 17.08 38.07
C LYS A 159 -8.31 17.27 37.05
N LEU A 160 -7.19 16.56 37.21
CA LEU A 160 -6.07 16.61 36.27
C LEU A 160 -6.29 15.74 35.03
N LEU A 161 -7.17 14.75 35.11
CA LEU A 161 -7.54 13.96 33.94
C LEU A 161 -8.19 14.89 32.92
N PRO A 162 -7.76 14.85 31.65
CA PRO A 162 -8.42 15.65 30.62
C PRO A 162 -9.89 15.25 30.56
N GLN A 163 -10.77 16.22 30.27
CA GLN A 163 -12.17 15.94 30.00
C GLN A 163 -12.39 15.55 28.53
N GLN A 164 -11.50 15.99 27.64
CA GLN A 164 -11.52 15.68 26.22
C GLN A 164 -10.13 15.30 25.73
N TYR A 165 -10.05 14.32 24.84
CA TYR A 165 -8.83 14.00 24.12
C TYR A 165 -9.15 13.57 22.69
N GLU A 166 -8.22 13.84 21.79
CA GLU A 166 -8.32 13.42 20.40
C GLU A 166 -7.12 12.54 20.05
N SER A 167 -7.40 11.35 19.52
CA SER A 167 -6.36 10.51 18.93
C SER A 167 -6.16 10.95 17.49
N VAL A 168 -5.11 11.71 17.22
CA VAL A 168 -4.72 12.01 15.83
C VAL A 168 -3.76 10.94 15.34
N ILE A 169 -4.20 10.11 14.41
CA ILE A 169 -3.31 9.14 13.76
C ILE A 169 -2.37 9.90 12.82
N VAL A 170 -1.11 10.03 13.24
CA VAL A 170 -0.07 10.62 12.39
C VAL A 170 0.33 9.61 11.32
N ARG A 171 -0.03 9.90 10.07
CA ARG A 171 0.37 9.11 8.90
C ARG A 171 1.35 9.89 8.04
N SER A 172 2.24 9.18 7.37
CA SER A 172 3.03 9.79 6.28
C SER A 172 2.06 10.40 5.27
N ARG A 173 2.29 11.65 4.87
CA ARG A 173 1.61 12.24 3.71
C ARG A 173 1.61 11.30 2.50
N GLU A 174 0.55 11.40 1.71
CA GLU A 174 0.44 10.67 0.45
C GLU A 174 1.55 11.04 -0.52
N LYS A 175 1.93 10.10 -1.39
CA LYS A 175 3.12 10.25 -2.24
C LYS A 175 3.06 11.48 -3.13
N TYR A 176 1.89 11.77 -3.69
CA TYR A 176 1.67 12.95 -4.55
C TYR A 176 1.64 14.28 -3.78
N ARG A 177 1.54 14.26 -2.44
CA ARG A 177 1.62 15.47 -1.59
C ARG A 177 3.04 15.72 -1.04
N LYS A 178 4.02 14.87 -1.35
CA LYS A 178 5.39 15.05 -0.87
C LYS A 178 6.18 15.91 -1.86
N GLY A 179 6.82 16.96 -1.34
CA GLY A 179 7.78 17.76 -2.12
C GLY A 179 9.02 16.97 -2.57
N ASN A 180 9.39 15.90 -1.84
CA ASN A 180 10.48 15.00 -2.23
C ASN A 180 10.02 13.53 -2.16
N ILE A 181 9.80 12.92 -3.32
CA ILE A 181 9.28 11.55 -3.46
C ILE A 181 10.41 10.49 -3.34
N LYS A 182 11.69 10.90 -3.34
CA LYS A 182 12.86 10.00 -3.37
C LYS A 182 12.94 9.01 -2.19
N ALA A 183 12.26 9.30 -1.08
CA ALA A 183 12.27 8.45 0.12
C ALA A 183 11.29 7.25 0.08
N LYS A 184 10.52 7.05 -0.99
CA LYS A 184 9.62 5.90 -1.14
C LYS A 184 9.86 5.17 -2.47
N PRO A 185 9.78 3.82 -2.51
CA PRO A 185 9.94 3.07 -3.75
C PRO A 185 8.84 3.46 -4.75
N LEU A 186 9.22 3.83 -5.97
CA LEU A 186 8.30 4.22 -7.04
C LEU A 186 7.82 3.02 -7.84
N ILE A 187 8.74 2.10 -8.12
CA ILE A 187 8.55 0.92 -8.95
C ILE A 187 8.89 -0.30 -8.10
N LYS A 188 8.19 -1.42 -8.33
CA LYS A 188 8.53 -2.70 -7.73
C LYS A 188 9.80 -3.25 -8.38
N ASP A 189 10.55 -4.05 -7.64
CA ASP A 189 11.79 -4.66 -8.17
C ASP A 189 11.52 -5.69 -9.29
N THR A 190 10.28 -6.20 -9.37
CA THR A 190 9.87 -7.15 -10.39
C THR A 190 9.89 -6.54 -11.79
N MET A 191 10.62 -7.19 -12.69
CA MET A 191 10.64 -6.89 -14.12
C MET A 191 9.89 -7.95 -14.92
N TYR A 192 8.98 -7.51 -15.78
CA TYR A 192 8.17 -8.37 -16.61
C TYR A 192 8.76 -8.48 -18.02
N SER A 193 8.66 -9.66 -18.61
CA SER A 193 9.03 -9.88 -20.00
C SER A 193 7.83 -9.61 -20.89
N VAL A 194 8.00 -8.70 -21.84
CA VAL A 194 7.03 -8.47 -22.92
C VAL A 194 7.44 -9.25 -24.17
N ARG A 195 6.46 -9.90 -24.79
CA ARG A 195 6.58 -10.70 -25.99
C ARG A 195 5.38 -10.42 -26.89
N PHE A 196 5.52 -10.72 -28.17
CA PHE A 196 4.44 -10.60 -29.14
C PHE A 196 4.21 -11.95 -29.80
N LEU A 197 2.96 -12.24 -30.16
CA LEU A 197 2.64 -13.41 -30.97
C LEU A 197 3.28 -13.26 -32.36
N PRO A 198 3.97 -14.29 -32.86
CA PRO A 198 4.63 -14.23 -34.15
C PRO A 198 3.62 -14.46 -35.28
N PHE A 199 3.93 -13.94 -36.46
CA PHE A 199 3.12 -14.10 -37.66
C PHE A 199 3.52 -15.39 -38.39
N ILE A 200 2.53 -16.15 -38.83
CA ILE A 200 2.67 -17.43 -39.52
C ILE A 200 2.06 -17.29 -40.90
N VAL A 201 2.80 -17.78 -41.88
CA VAL A 201 2.36 -17.84 -43.28
C VAL A 201 2.53 -19.27 -43.77
N SER A 202 1.43 -19.91 -44.14
CA SER A 202 1.38 -21.18 -44.86
C SER A 202 0.20 -21.19 -45.83
N LYS A 203 0.16 -22.18 -46.72
CA LYS A 203 -0.98 -22.40 -47.63
C LYS A 203 -2.32 -22.58 -46.87
N ASP A 204 -2.27 -23.23 -45.70
CA ASP A 204 -3.47 -23.66 -44.95
C ASP A 204 -3.79 -22.77 -43.74
N ALA A 205 -2.87 -21.85 -43.39
CA ALA A 205 -3.00 -20.98 -42.23
C ALA A 205 -2.13 -19.72 -42.37
N ILE A 206 -2.79 -18.57 -42.36
CA ILE A 206 -2.18 -17.25 -42.28
C ILE A 206 -2.68 -16.61 -40.99
N GLY A 207 -1.81 -16.09 -40.13
CA GLY A 207 -2.26 -15.52 -38.87
C GLY A 207 -1.21 -15.45 -37.77
N PHE A 208 -1.66 -15.27 -36.51
CA PHE A 208 -0.76 -15.10 -35.37
C PHE A 208 -0.79 -16.29 -34.42
N GLY A 209 0.37 -16.87 -34.13
CA GLY A 209 0.46 -18.07 -33.30
C GLY A 209 1.82 -18.75 -33.38
N PHE A 210 1.94 -19.99 -32.87
CA PHE A 210 3.24 -20.69 -32.82
C PHE A 210 3.39 -21.81 -33.86
N ASN A 211 2.28 -22.28 -34.41
CA ASN A 211 2.21 -23.22 -35.53
C ASN A 211 0.87 -23.08 -36.25
N PRO A 212 0.72 -23.61 -37.48
CA PRO A 212 -0.53 -23.54 -38.24
C PRO A 212 -1.79 -24.05 -37.52
N LYS A 213 -1.64 -24.97 -36.55
CA LYS A 213 -2.75 -25.52 -35.74
C LYS A 213 -3.09 -24.65 -34.52
N GLN A 214 -2.15 -23.86 -34.03
CA GLN A 214 -2.26 -22.99 -32.86
C GLN A 214 -2.00 -21.54 -33.27
N CYS A 215 -2.86 -21.03 -34.15
CA CYS A 215 -2.84 -19.65 -34.60
C CYS A 215 -4.24 -19.08 -34.78
N LEU A 216 -4.38 -17.77 -34.61
CA LEU A 216 -5.56 -17.01 -34.97
C LEU A 216 -5.54 -16.79 -36.49
N LYS A 217 -6.37 -17.53 -37.22
CA LYS A 217 -6.39 -17.52 -38.69
C LYS A 217 -7.08 -16.26 -39.24
N LEU A 218 -6.40 -15.61 -40.18
CA LEU A 218 -6.87 -14.44 -40.92
C LEU A 218 -7.26 -14.84 -42.34
N LYS A 219 -8.19 -14.09 -42.94
CA LYS A 219 -8.46 -14.14 -44.37
C LYS A 219 -7.24 -13.71 -45.19
N ASN A 220 -7.11 -14.23 -46.40
CA ASN A 220 -5.94 -13.95 -47.25
C ASN A 220 -5.76 -12.45 -47.49
N GLU A 221 -6.86 -11.71 -47.73
CA GLU A 221 -6.85 -10.27 -47.96
C GLU A 221 -6.34 -9.52 -46.71
N ALA A 222 -6.85 -9.89 -45.54
CA ALA A 222 -6.40 -9.35 -44.25
C ALA A 222 -4.95 -9.73 -43.92
N GLY A 223 -4.51 -10.92 -44.36
CA GLY A 223 -3.14 -11.41 -44.19
C GLY A 223 -2.11 -10.54 -44.92
N ASN A 224 -2.39 -10.16 -46.17
CA ASN A 224 -1.55 -9.26 -46.95
C ASN A 224 -1.49 -7.86 -46.30
N GLU A 225 -2.65 -7.32 -45.91
CA GLU A 225 -2.73 -6.01 -45.23
C GLU A 225 -1.88 -5.98 -43.95
N VAL A 226 -1.98 -7.02 -43.12
CA VAL A 226 -1.19 -7.14 -41.88
C VAL A 226 0.30 -7.30 -42.18
N PHE A 227 0.65 -8.08 -43.19
CA PHE A 227 2.04 -8.29 -43.56
C PHE A 227 2.70 -6.97 -43.93
N GLU A 228 2.10 -6.18 -44.83
CA GLU A 228 2.63 -4.87 -45.22
C GLU A 228 2.64 -3.87 -44.06
N LEU A 229 1.61 -3.91 -43.19
CA LEU A 229 1.54 -3.06 -42.01
C LEU A 229 2.70 -3.29 -41.04
N LEU A 230 3.09 -4.55 -40.81
CA LEU A 230 4.05 -4.96 -39.78
C LEU A 230 5.42 -5.40 -40.34
N LYS A 231 5.62 -5.41 -41.66
CA LYS A 231 6.81 -5.90 -42.37
C LYS A 231 8.13 -5.42 -41.78
N SER A 232 8.21 -4.12 -41.45
CA SER A 232 9.40 -3.46 -40.90
C SER A 232 9.73 -3.87 -39.46
N LEU A 233 8.76 -4.45 -38.75
CA LEU A 233 8.87 -4.93 -37.38
C LEU A 233 9.17 -6.43 -37.30
N PHE A 234 9.03 -7.18 -38.39
CA PHE A 234 9.35 -8.60 -38.40
C PHE A 234 10.87 -8.83 -38.46
N ILE A 235 11.30 -9.89 -37.78
CA ILE A 235 12.65 -10.41 -37.89
C ILE A 235 12.65 -11.39 -39.06
N ALA A 236 13.46 -11.10 -40.07
CA ALA A 236 13.57 -11.93 -41.25
C ALA A 236 14.17 -13.31 -40.92
N PRO A 237 13.61 -14.41 -41.47
CA PRO A 237 14.23 -15.72 -41.37
C PRO A 237 15.64 -15.71 -42.01
N PRO A 238 16.57 -16.55 -41.54
CA PRO A 238 17.87 -16.69 -42.18
C PRO A 238 17.69 -16.98 -43.68
N LYS A 239 18.41 -16.25 -44.54
CA LYS A 239 18.35 -16.33 -46.02
C LYS A 239 17.07 -15.79 -46.68
N THR A 240 16.18 -15.15 -45.94
CA THR A 240 15.02 -14.45 -46.51
C THR A 240 15.22 -12.96 -46.33
N ASN A 241 15.21 -12.17 -47.41
CA ASN A 241 15.06 -10.73 -47.28
C ASN A 241 13.57 -10.41 -47.31
N LEU A 242 13.06 -9.81 -46.23
CA LEU A 242 11.67 -9.34 -46.19
C LEU A 242 11.51 -8.02 -46.94
N VAL A 243 12.60 -7.29 -47.22
CA VAL A 243 12.54 -6.05 -48.01
C VAL A 243 12.30 -6.41 -49.47
N GLY A 244 11.19 -5.94 -50.03
CA GLY A 244 10.82 -6.15 -51.44
C GLY A 244 10.09 -7.45 -51.78
N ILE A 245 9.96 -8.40 -50.83
CA ILE A 245 9.19 -9.62 -51.06
C ILE A 245 7.68 -9.31 -51.06
N SER A 246 6.93 -9.83 -52.02
CA SER A 246 5.47 -9.77 -52.01
C SER A 246 4.88 -10.82 -51.06
N PHE A 247 3.62 -10.64 -50.66
CA PHE A 247 2.94 -11.60 -49.80
C PHE A 247 2.72 -12.95 -50.49
N ASP A 248 2.44 -12.96 -51.79
CA ASP A 248 2.26 -14.19 -52.57
C ASP A 248 3.57 -14.98 -52.70
N GLU A 249 4.70 -14.30 -52.92
CA GLU A 249 6.03 -14.93 -52.91
C GLU A 249 6.34 -15.56 -51.55
N LEU A 250 5.89 -14.93 -50.46
CA LEU A 250 6.05 -15.46 -49.11
C LEU A 250 5.24 -16.75 -48.92
N ILE A 251 4.02 -16.81 -49.46
CA ILE A 251 3.18 -18.02 -49.46
C ILE A 251 3.85 -19.14 -50.28
N GLU A 252 4.38 -18.85 -51.47
CA GLU A 252 5.06 -19.86 -52.28
C GLU A 252 6.33 -20.38 -51.59
N LYS A 253 7.15 -19.49 -51.02
CA LYS A 253 8.31 -19.90 -50.22
C LYS A 253 7.91 -20.76 -49.04
N SER A 254 6.76 -20.51 -48.41
CA SER A 254 6.29 -21.31 -47.27
C SER A 254 6.18 -22.81 -47.60
N LYS A 255 5.77 -23.15 -48.84
CA LYS A 255 5.64 -24.53 -49.33
C LYS A 255 6.99 -25.24 -49.44
N THR A 256 8.04 -24.50 -49.78
CA THR A 256 9.41 -25.04 -49.94
C THR A 256 10.16 -25.23 -48.62
N THR A 257 9.64 -24.66 -47.52
CA THR A 257 10.30 -24.80 -46.21
C THR A 257 10.12 -26.20 -45.63
N LYS A 258 11.14 -26.72 -44.93
CA LYS A 258 11.06 -28.03 -44.24
C LYS A 258 9.89 -28.17 -43.26
N ARG A 259 9.36 -27.05 -42.76
CA ARG A 259 8.24 -27.01 -41.81
C ARG A 259 6.88 -26.87 -42.49
N GLY A 260 6.85 -26.53 -43.78
CA GLY A 260 5.62 -26.21 -44.53
C GLY A 260 5.00 -24.86 -44.14
N TYR A 261 5.73 -24.00 -43.42
CA TYR A 261 5.29 -22.65 -43.05
C TYR A 261 6.48 -21.73 -42.72
N ILE A 262 6.26 -20.43 -42.88
CA ILE A 262 7.20 -19.38 -42.46
C ILE A 262 6.80 -18.85 -41.10
N TYR A 263 7.79 -18.65 -40.23
CA TYR A 263 7.64 -18.12 -38.89
C TYR A 263 8.33 -16.75 -38.80
N LEU A 264 7.54 -15.69 -38.57
CA LEU A 264 7.99 -14.30 -38.54
C LEU A 264 7.80 -13.71 -37.12
N PRO A 265 8.83 -13.73 -36.27
CA PRO A 265 8.74 -13.11 -34.95
C PRO A 265 8.84 -11.58 -35.07
N ILE A 266 8.13 -10.88 -34.18
CA ILE A 266 8.19 -9.42 -34.08
C ILE A 266 9.42 -9.01 -33.27
N ASP A 267 10.19 -8.05 -33.79
CA ASP A 267 11.31 -7.42 -33.10
C ASP A 267 10.79 -6.57 -31.94
N ARG A 268 11.01 -7.10 -30.73
CA ARG A 268 10.60 -6.45 -29.48
C ARG A 268 11.17 -5.04 -29.33
N ARG A 269 12.43 -4.79 -29.72
CA ARG A 269 13.04 -3.47 -29.52
C ARG A 269 12.37 -2.44 -30.42
N LYS A 270 12.18 -2.77 -31.70
CA LYS A 270 11.50 -1.90 -32.67
C LYS A 270 10.03 -1.66 -32.30
N ALA A 271 9.31 -2.72 -31.93
CA ALA A 271 7.89 -2.62 -31.55
C ALA A 271 7.69 -1.71 -30.31
N LEU A 272 8.48 -1.93 -29.25
CA LEU A 272 8.39 -1.11 -28.03
C LEU A 272 8.88 0.33 -28.28
N GLY A 273 9.88 0.52 -29.13
CA GLY A 273 10.33 1.85 -29.55
C GLY A 273 9.24 2.63 -30.28
N LEU A 274 8.51 1.97 -31.19
CA LEU A 274 7.38 2.57 -31.90
C LEU A 274 6.24 2.94 -30.93
N MET A 275 5.86 2.02 -30.03
CA MET A 275 4.84 2.30 -29.01
C MET A 275 5.23 3.47 -28.09
N HIS A 276 6.50 3.55 -27.69
CA HIS A 276 7.01 4.62 -26.83
C HIS A 276 7.06 5.97 -27.55
N ASN A 277 7.50 6.00 -28.81
CA ASN A 277 7.57 7.24 -29.58
C ASN A 277 6.18 7.84 -29.83
N GLN A 278 5.22 7.01 -30.23
CA GLN A 278 3.84 7.47 -30.45
C GLN A 278 3.21 8.04 -29.17
N PHE A 279 3.53 7.42 -28.03
CA PHE A 279 3.00 7.85 -26.74
C PHE A 279 3.41 9.29 -26.39
N HIS A 280 4.62 9.71 -26.78
CA HIS A 280 5.14 11.05 -26.50
C HIS A 280 4.98 12.04 -27.64
N LYS A 281 4.91 11.57 -28.88
CA LYS A 281 4.88 12.42 -30.07
C LYS A 281 3.86 11.87 -31.05
N LYS A 282 2.85 12.69 -31.36
CA LYS A 282 1.95 12.45 -32.49
C LYS A 282 2.67 12.78 -33.79
N GLU A 283 2.39 12.02 -34.83
CA GLU A 283 2.83 12.32 -36.18
C GLU A 283 2.11 13.60 -36.66
N ALA A 284 2.82 14.45 -37.40
CA ALA A 284 2.28 15.70 -37.92
C ALA A 284 1.27 15.47 -39.06
N ASP A 285 1.43 14.36 -39.76
CA ASP A 285 0.62 13.95 -40.90
C ASP A 285 -0.48 12.98 -40.43
N ALA A 286 -1.74 13.30 -40.75
CA ALA A 286 -2.92 12.55 -40.31
C ALA A 286 -2.92 11.10 -40.82
N GLU A 287 -2.40 10.85 -42.04
CA GLU A 287 -2.34 9.49 -42.58
C GLU A 287 -1.29 8.65 -41.86
N LYS A 288 -0.11 9.22 -41.60
CA LYS A 288 0.96 8.57 -40.83
C LYS A 288 0.54 8.32 -39.39
N GLN A 289 -0.19 9.27 -38.80
CA GLN A 289 -0.76 9.13 -37.47
C GLN A 289 -1.73 7.95 -37.39
N ASN A 290 -2.68 7.86 -38.33
CA ASN A 290 -3.64 6.76 -38.40
C ASN A 290 -2.91 5.42 -38.60
N LEU A 291 -1.91 5.36 -39.49
CA LEU A 291 -1.11 4.16 -39.69
C LEU A 291 -0.37 3.73 -38.42
N ALA A 292 0.22 4.67 -37.67
CA ALA A 292 0.91 4.40 -36.42
C ALA A 292 -0.04 3.90 -35.33
N GLU A 293 -1.21 4.53 -35.18
CA GLU A 293 -2.27 4.10 -34.26
C GLU A 293 -2.77 2.69 -34.57
N ARG A 294 -2.99 2.38 -35.86
CA ARG A 294 -3.34 1.01 -36.29
C ARG A 294 -2.25 0.01 -35.94
N ARG A 295 -0.97 0.31 -36.23
CA ARG A 295 0.17 -0.54 -35.84
C ARG A 295 0.20 -0.82 -34.34
N ILE A 296 -0.03 0.19 -33.51
CA ILE A 296 0.00 0.06 -32.05
C ILE A 296 -1.18 -0.76 -31.56
N ALA A 297 -2.37 -0.56 -32.13
CA ALA A 297 -3.54 -1.38 -31.81
C ALA A 297 -3.27 -2.87 -32.06
N PHE A 298 -2.63 -3.21 -33.19
CA PHE A 298 -2.17 -4.57 -33.47
C PHE A 298 -1.12 -5.06 -32.46
N LEU A 299 -0.08 -4.28 -32.21
CA LEU A 299 0.98 -4.66 -31.27
C LEU A 299 0.42 -4.93 -29.87
N ARG A 300 -0.47 -4.07 -29.36
CA ARG A 300 -1.13 -4.25 -28.06
C ARG A 300 -1.99 -5.51 -28.01
N ALA A 301 -2.73 -5.80 -29.09
CA ALA A 301 -3.54 -7.01 -29.14
C ALA A 301 -2.66 -8.27 -29.13
N LEU A 302 -1.52 -8.26 -29.83
CA LEU A 302 -0.61 -9.40 -29.96
C LEU A 302 0.34 -9.56 -28.76
N GLU A 303 0.42 -8.55 -27.90
CA GLU A 303 1.29 -8.51 -26.74
C GLU A 303 0.86 -9.56 -25.69
N TYR A 304 1.83 -10.31 -25.16
CA TYR A 304 1.65 -11.09 -23.95
C TYR A 304 2.82 -10.90 -22.99
N ARG A 305 2.52 -11.02 -21.71
CA ARG A 305 3.46 -10.75 -20.62
C ARG A 305 3.76 -12.03 -19.86
N SER A 306 5.01 -12.16 -19.45
CA SER A 306 5.45 -13.31 -18.66
C SER A 306 6.43 -12.89 -17.58
N LEU A 307 6.40 -13.62 -16.48
CA LEU A 307 7.32 -13.50 -15.37
C LEU A 307 7.95 -14.86 -15.09
N LYS A 308 9.26 -14.88 -14.84
CA LYS A 308 9.94 -16.10 -14.36
C LYS A 308 9.64 -16.26 -12.88
N LYS A 309 8.99 -17.36 -12.51
CA LYS A 309 8.75 -17.71 -11.10
C LYS A 309 9.68 -18.84 -10.69
N ASN A 310 10.19 -18.75 -9.47
CA ASN A 310 10.99 -19.81 -8.87
C ASN A 310 10.19 -21.11 -8.85
N ILE A 311 10.83 -22.20 -9.29
CA ILE A 311 10.20 -23.52 -9.33
C ILE A 311 9.92 -24.01 -7.91
N VAL A 312 10.80 -23.75 -6.94
CA VAL A 312 10.61 -24.19 -5.55
C VAL A 312 9.43 -23.47 -4.92
N ASP A 313 9.43 -22.13 -4.93
CA ASP A 313 8.37 -21.31 -4.32
C ASP A 313 6.97 -21.61 -4.91
N LEU A 314 6.92 -22.01 -6.19
CA LEU A 314 5.66 -22.39 -6.84
C LEU A 314 5.20 -23.80 -6.42
N LEU A 315 6.12 -24.64 -5.95
CA LEU A 315 5.89 -26.02 -5.55
C LEU A 315 5.94 -26.22 -4.01
N SER A 316 6.16 -25.16 -3.23
CA SER A 316 6.12 -25.16 -1.76
C SER A 316 5.19 -24.04 -1.27
N ASP A 317 3.98 -24.40 -0.86
CA ASP A 317 3.04 -23.48 -0.20
C ASP A 317 3.37 -23.43 1.30
N ASP A 318 3.73 -22.26 1.83
CA ASP A 318 4.00 -22.03 3.26
C ASP A 318 2.78 -22.38 4.15
N SER A 319 1.58 -22.41 3.57
CA SER A 319 0.32 -22.65 4.30
C SER A 319 -0.21 -24.09 4.24
N LYS A 320 0.21 -24.91 3.26
CA LYS A 320 -0.34 -26.25 3.00
C LYS A 320 0.76 -27.23 2.59
N LYS A 321 1.46 -27.81 3.56
CA LYS A 321 2.60 -28.74 3.45
C LYS A 321 2.30 -30.10 2.75
N LYS A 322 1.75 -30.14 1.53
CA LYS A 322 1.66 -31.38 0.70
C LYS A 322 1.79 -31.11 -0.81
N ALA A 323 2.72 -31.79 -1.47
CA ALA A 323 2.98 -31.70 -2.91
C ALA A 323 1.84 -32.26 -3.82
N SER A 324 0.83 -32.92 -3.25
CA SER A 324 -0.25 -33.58 -4.01
C SER A 324 -1.18 -32.60 -4.75
N ASN A 325 -1.47 -31.42 -4.18
CA ASN A 325 -2.29 -30.39 -4.84
C ASN A 325 -1.60 -29.77 -6.07
N ILE A 326 -0.28 -29.90 -6.12
CA ILE A 326 0.58 -29.15 -7.03
C ILE A 326 0.78 -29.90 -8.35
N ILE A 327 0.72 -31.23 -8.36
CA ILE A 327 0.67 -32.00 -9.62
C ILE A 327 -0.64 -31.72 -10.38
N ASN A 328 -1.74 -31.52 -9.65
CA ASN A 328 -3.01 -31.10 -10.24
C ASN A 328 -2.91 -29.67 -10.80
N GLU A 329 -2.26 -28.74 -10.10
CA GLU A 329 -1.94 -27.40 -10.64
C GLU A 329 -0.99 -27.44 -11.84
N LEU A 330 -0.02 -28.36 -11.89
CA LEU A 330 0.86 -28.54 -13.04
C LEU A 330 0.11 -29.10 -14.25
N HIS A 331 -0.92 -29.93 -14.04
CA HIS A 331 -1.86 -30.35 -15.09
C HIS A 331 -2.81 -29.21 -15.51
N ASP A 332 -3.28 -28.40 -14.57
CA ASP A 332 -4.05 -27.17 -14.82
C ASP A 332 -3.19 -26.02 -15.35
N SER A 333 -1.86 -26.15 -15.35
CA SER A 333 -0.93 -25.09 -15.78
C SER A 333 -1.12 -24.73 -17.25
N LYS A 334 -1.72 -25.63 -18.05
CA LYS A 334 -2.24 -25.33 -19.39
C LYS A 334 -3.14 -24.10 -19.37
N LYS A 335 -4.12 -24.02 -18.46
CA LYS A 335 -5.02 -22.87 -18.32
C LYS A 335 -4.28 -21.57 -18.00
N THR A 336 -3.15 -21.66 -17.29
CA THR A 336 -2.37 -20.50 -16.81
C THR A 336 -1.26 -20.07 -17.79
N ASN A 337 -0.91 -20.94 -18.74
CA ASN A 337 0.11 -20.73 -19.76
C ASN A 337 -0.48 -20.68 -21.18
N SER A 338 -1.81 -20.59 -21.28
CA SER A 338 -2.54 -20.32 -22.52
C SER A 338 -3.06 -18.90 -22.55
N ILE A 339 -3.05 -18.28 -23.73
CA ILE A 339 -3.74 -17.03 -24.01
C ILE A 339 -5.17 -17.39 -24.41
N LYS A 340 -6.16 -17.10 -23.56
CA LYS A 340 -7.57 -17.50 -23.76
C LYS A 340 -8.43 -16.47 -24.50
N LYS A 341 -8.00 -15.20 -24.50
CA LYS A 341 -8.75 -14.09 -25.08
C LYS A 341 -7.78 -13.20 -25.84
N LEU A 342 -7.49 -13.59 -27.08
CA LEU A 342 -6.92 -12.69 -28.08
C LEU A 342 -8.09 -12.11 -28.89
N SER A 343 -8.20 -10.79 -28.97
CA SER A 343 -9.26 -10.15 -29.74
C SER A 343 -8.66 -9.10 -30.66
N LEU A 344 -8.62 -9.44 -31.95
CA LEU A 344 -8.34 -8.49 -33.03
C LEU A 344 -9.71 -8.02 -33.55
N LYS A 345 -9.95 -6.70 -33.55
CA LYS A 345 -11.25 -6.14 -33.96
C LYS A 345 -11.30 -6.00 -35.48
N PRO A 346 -12.45 -6.26 -36.14
CA PRO A 346 -12.61 -6.02 -37.58
C PRO A 346 -12.25 -4.59 -38.00
N SER A 347 -12.51 -3.59 -37.16
CA SER A 347 -12.14 -2.18 -37.41
C SER A 347 -10.63 -1.93 -37.53
N MET A 348 -9.79 -2.89 -37.15
CA MET A 348 -8.34 -2.81 -37.36
C MET A 348 -7.94 -3.12 -38.81
N PHE A 349 -8.85 -3.70 -39.60
CA PHE A 349 -8.67 -4.14 -40.97
C PHE A 349 -9.61 -3.37 -41.90
N GLN A 350 -9.27 -3.27 -43.19
CA GLN A 350 -10.17 -2.69 -44.19
C GLN A 350 -11.27 -3.67 -44.65
N THR A 351 -11.24 -4.91 -44.15
CA THR A 351 -12.16 -5.99 -44.54
C THR A 351 -13.33 -6.13 -43.56
N LYS A 352 -14.55 -6.33 -44.08
CA LYS A 352 -15.78 -6.48 -43.28
C LYS A 352 -15.75 -7.66 -42.28
N ASP A 353 -15.01 -8.72 -42.58
CA ASP A 353 -14.79 -9.86 -41.68
C ASP A 353 -13.40 -10.49 -41.94
N PRO A 354 -12.41 -10.25 -41.07
CA PRO A 354 -11.02 -10.64 -41.30
C PRO A 354 -10.67 -12.08 -40.86
N PHE A 355 -11.60 -12.87 -40.27
CA PHE A 355 -11.26 -14.19 -39.68
C PHE A 355 -11.90 -15.37 -40.43
N TYR A 356 -11.24 -16.54 -40.37
CA TYR A 356 -11.77 -17.81 -40.91
C TYR A 356 -12.50 -18.69 -39.87
N GLY A 357 -12.83 -18.16 -38.69
CA GLY A 357 -13.47 -18.93 -37.62
C GLY A 357 -13.73 -18.12 -36.35
N ASP A 358 -14.12 -18.78 -35.27
CA ASP A 358 -14.50 -18.11 -34.03
C ASP A 358 -13.34 -17.27 -33.46
N SER A 359 -13.58 -15.97 -33.27
CA SER A 359 -12.58 -14.95 -32.91
C SER A 359 -11.85 -15.19 -31.58
N LYS A 360 -12.26 -16.20 -30.82
CA LYS A 360 -11.72 -16.58 -29.50
C LYS A 360 -10.88 -17.85 -29.63
N CYS A 361 -9.62 -17.68 -30.02
CA CYS A 361 -8.65 -18.78 -30.09
C CYS A 361 -7.90 -18.94 -28.75
N GLU A 362 -7.83 -20.17 -28.21
CA GLU A 362 -6.91 -20.50 -27.13
C GLU A 362 -5.53 -20.89 -27.70
N ILE A 363 -4.54 -20.04 -27.50
CA ILE A 363 -3.16 -20.29 -27.97
C ILE A 363 -2.30 -20.72 -26.78
N GLU A 364 -1.76 -21.93 -26.87
CA GLU A 364 -0.83 -22.50 -25.88
C GLU A 364 0.60 -21.97 -26.11
N LEU A 365 1.27 -21.50 -25.04
CA LEU A 365 2.61 -20.92 -25.18
C LEU A 365 3.72 -21.98 -25.30
N PRO A 366 4.82 -21.71 -26.03
CA PRO A 366 5.89 -22.68 -26.28
C PRO A 366 6.54 -23.24 -25.01
N PHE A 367 6.66 -22.41 -23.97
CA PHE A 367 7.27 -22.81 -22.70
C PHE A 367 6.41 -23.77 -21.87
N HIS A 368 5.11 -23.90 -22.17
CA HIS A 368 4.25 -24.91 -21.56
C HIS A 368 4.72 -26.32 -21.95
N LYS A 369 4.82 -26.61 -23.25
CA LYS A 369 5.27 -27.93 -23.74
C LYS A 369 6.74 -28.20 -23.46
N SER A 370 7.60 -27.19 -23.69
CA SER A 370 9.05 -27.39 -23.63
C SER A 370 9.61 -27.48 -22.20
N HIS A 371 8.95 -26.85 -21.22
CA HIS A 371 9.45 -26.81 -19.84
C HIS A 371 8.44 -27.38 -18.83
N TRP A 372 7.23 -26.82 -18.74
CA TRP A 372 6.26 -27.22 -17.71
C TRP A 372 5.77 -28.66 -17.86
N LEU A 373 5.46 -29.11 -19.08
CA LEU A 373 5.05 -30.48 -19.35
C LEU A 373 6.18 -31.49 -19.13
N LYS A 374 7.44 -31.09 -19.35
CA LYS A 374 8.61 -31.93 -19.03
C LYS A 374 8.78 -32.06 -17.52
N LEU A 375 8.67 -30.95 -16.80
CA LEU A 375 8.74 -30.91 -15.34
C LEU A 375 7.64 -31.79 -14.71
N SER A 376 6.39 -31.68 -15.17
CA SER A 376 5.28 -32.48 -14.61
C SER A 376 5.44 -33.99 -14.83
N LYS A 377 6.13 -34.40 -15.89
CA LYS A 377 6.44 -35.80 -16.18
C LYS A 377 7.69 -36.32 -15.47
N HIS A 378 8.48 -35.45 -14.84
CA HIS A 378 9.76 -35.79 -14.24
C HIS A 378 9.60 -36.79 -13.08
N SER A 379 10.46 -37.82 -13.03
CA SER A 379 10.37 -38.91 -12.04
C SER A 379 10.53 -38.42 -10.61
N ALA A 380 11.46 -37.49 -10.36
CA ALA A 380 11.65 -36.85 -9.06
C ALA A 380 10.41 -36.09 -8.55
N ILE A 381 9.64 -35.42 -9.44
CA ILE A 381 8.38 -34.76 -9.06
C ILE A 381 7.32 -35.77 -8.62
N LYS A 382 7.25 -36.93 -9.29
CA LYS A 382 6.36 -38.04 -8.87
C LYS A 382 6.75 -38.58 -7.49
N LYS A 383 8.05 -38.71 -7.20
CA LYS A 383 8.56 -39.16 -5.90
C LYS A 383 8.23 -38.15 -4.77
N MET A 384 8.19 -36.86 -5.09
CA MET A 384 7.88 -35.81 -4.12
C MET A 384 6.40 -35.68 -3.72
N LYS A 385 5.48 -36.36 -4.43
CA LYS A 385 4.02 -36.20 -4.30
C LYS A 385 3.46 -36.27 -2.87
N ASN A 386 4.12 -37.02 -1.97
CA ASN A 386 3.67 -37.23 -0.59
C ASN A 386 4.64 -36.66 0.47
N SER A 387 5.62 -35.85 0.07
CA SER A 387 6.68 -35.34 0.96
C SER A 387 6.80 -33.82 0.94
N ASN A 388 7.48 -33.25 1.93
CA ASN A 388 7.83 -31.83 1.93
C ASN A 388 8.88 -31.55 0.84
N ALA A 389 8.46 -30.88 -0.23
CA ALA A 389 9.31 -30.56 -1.37
C ALA A 389 10.57 -29.75 -0.98
N THR A 390 10.49 -28.89 0.03
CA THR A 390 11.59 -28.02 0.47
C THR A 390 12.77 -28.79 1.09
N ASN A 391 12.53 -30.00 1.63
CA ASN A 391 13.55 -30.78 2.36
C ASN A 391 14.23 -31.86 1.52
N GLN A 392 14.16 -31.78 0.18
CA GLN A 392 14.74 -32.80 -0.72
C GLN A 392 15.73 -32.19 -1.73
N PRO A 393 16.88 -31.65 -1.26
CA PRO A 393 17.84 -30.96 -2.11
C PRO A 393 18.38 -31.84 -3.25
N GLU A 394 18.62 -33.13 -2.99
CA GLU A 394 19.16 -34.05 -4.01
C GLU A 394 18.19 -34.30 -5.17
N LEU A 395 16.88 -34.38 -4.91
CA LEU A 395 15.89 -34.50 -5.98
C LEU A 395 15.76 -33.21 -6.79
N TRP A 396 15.91 -32.05 -6.14
CA TRP A 396 15.97 -30.78 -6.85
C TRP A 396 17.19 -30.66 -7.75
N LYS A 397 18.37 -31.10 -7.28
CA LYS A 397 19.57 -31.16 -8.12
C LYS A 397 19.34 -32.00 -9.37
N GLN A 398 18.69 -33.16 -9.25
CA GLN A 398 18.32 -34.01 -10.40
C GLN A 398 17.36 -33.29 -11.37
N ILE A 399 16.34 -32.62 -10.85
CA ILE A 399 15.42 -31.84 -11.70
C ILE A 399 16.17 -30.71 -12.42
N TYR A 400 17.09 -30.04 -11.73
CA TYR A 400 17.83 -28.93 -12.29
C TYR A 400 18.85 -29.37 -13.33
N SER A 401 19.54 -30.50 -13.13
CA SER A 401 20.45 -31.08 -14.14
C SER A 401 19.71 -31.43 -15.42
N ASP A 402 18.52 -32.01 -15.29
CA ASP A 402 17.77 -32.54 -16.43
C ASP A 402 17.04 -31.44 -17.21
N LEU A 403 16.60 -30.37 -16.53
CA LEU A 403 15.89 -29.25 -17.16
C LEU A 403 16.80 -28.09 -17.57
N PHE A 404 17.96 -27.92 -16.94
CA PHE A 404 18.86 -26.80 -17.19
C PHE A 404 20.28 -27.28 -17.52
N THR A 405 20.69 -27.07 -18.77
CA THR A 405 22.01 -27.47 -19.31
C THR A 405 23.22 -26.85 -18.61
N GLN A 406 23.04 -25.80 -17.79
CA GLN A 406 24.12 -25.05 -17.13
C GLN A 406 24.33 -25.44 -15.66
N PHE A 407 23.80 -26.58 -15.22
CA PHE A 407 23.87 -27.00 -13.81
C PHE A 407 25.30 -27.33 -13.35
N ASN A 408 26.17 -27.80 -14.25
CA ASN A 408 27.49 -28.36 -13.92
C ASN A 408 28.69 -27.60 -14.53
N ASP A 409 28.53 -26.35 -14.94
CA ASP A 409 29.62 -25.59 -15.57
C ASP A 409 30.65 -25.10 -14.51
N SER A 410 31.71 -25.89 -14.30
CA SER A 410 32.86 -25.54 -13.44
C SER A 410 33.87 -24.58 -14.09
N GLN A 411 33.47 -23.86 -15.14
CA GLN A 411 34.40 -22.99 -15.88
C GLN A 411 34.71 -21.69 -15.12
N LYS A 412 35.97 -21.25 -15.24
CA LYS A 412 36.46 -19.98 -14.67
C LYS A 412 35.62 -18.80 -15.17
N HIS A 413 35.31 -17.86 -14.25
CA HIS A 413 34.52 -16.64 -14.48
C HIS A 413 33.04 -16.82 -14.91
N LYS A 414 32.45 -18.02 -14.78
CA LYS A 414 31.00 -18.17 -14.88
C LYS A 414 30.32 -17.97 -13.53
N LYS A 415 29.14 -17.32 -13.56
CA LYS A 415 28.30 -17.05 -12.39
C LYS A 415 27.57 -18.32 -11.94
N VAL A 416 27.60 -18.60 -10.64
CA VAL A 416 26.86 -19.72 -10.03
C VAL A 416 25.37 -19.41 -10.02
N ARG A 417 24.54 -20.39 -10.41
CA ARG A 417 23.08 -20.25 -10.43
C ARG A 417 22.46 -20.85 -9.17
N ASN A 418 21.90 -19.99 -8.33
CA ASN A 418 21.22 -20.39 -7.09
C ASN A 418 19.69 -20.48 -7.23
N VAL A 419 19.11 -19.85 -8.26
CA VAL A 419 17.66 -19.78 -8.47
C VAL A 419 17.31 -20.37 -9.81
N PHE A 420 16.39 -21.34 -9.79
CA PHE A 420 15.85 -22.01 -10.98
C PHE A 420 14.39 -21.62 -11.15
N SER A 421 14.07 -21.05 -12.32
CA SER A 421 12.79 -20.41 -12.54
C SER A 421 12.26 -20.70 -13.95
N LEU A 422 10.95 -20.89 -14.07
CA LEU A 422 10.27 -21.07 -15.35
C LEU A 422 9.30 -19.90 -15.63
N PRO A 423 9.12 -19.52 -16.90
CA PRO A 423 8.21 -18.45 -17.28
C PRO A 423 6.74 -18.88 -17.09
N ARG A 424 5.91 -17.96 -16.61
CA ARG A 424 4.45 -18.08 -16.53
C ARG A 424 3.81 -16.79 -17.04
N ILE A 425 2.60 -16.86 -17.60
CA ILE A 425 1.85 -15.64 -17.96
C ILE A 425 1.58 -14.84 -16.68
N ASP A 426 1.82 -13.55 -16.73
CA ASP A 426 1.52 -12.64 -15.63
C ASP A 426 1.13 -11.26 -16.14
N ASN A 427 0.10 -10.66 -15.54
CA ASN A 427 -0.45 -9.37 -15.96
C ASN A 427 -0.32 -8.37 -14.81
N PRO A 428 0.77 -7.57 -14.78
CA PRO A 428 0.95 -6.60 -13.71
C PRO A 428 -0.09 -5.48 -13.79
N SER A 429 -0.78 -5.22 -12.69
CA SER A 429 -1.66 -4.05 -12.55
C SER A 429 -0.83 -2.77 -12.50
N GLY A 430 -1.22 -1.77 -13.28
CA GLY A 430 -0.61 -0.44 -13.29
C GLY A 430 0.85 -0.41 -13.77
N ALA A 431 1.28 -1.36 -14.61
CA ALA A 431 2.65 -1.37 -15.12
C ALA A 431 2.94 -0.23 -16.11
N ILE A 432 4.22 0.13 -16.21
CA ILE A 432 4.73 1.14 -17.12
C ILE A 432 5.90 0.60 -17.93
N TYR A 433 5.98 1.02 -19.18
CA TYR A 433 7.14 0.83 -20.02
C TYR A 433 8.18 1.90 -19.69
N VAL A 434 9.35 1.47 -19.24
CA VAL A 434 10.47 2.35 -18.94
C VAL A 434 11.54 2.16 -20.01
N ARG A 435 11.87 3.23 -20.71
CA ARG A 435 13.03 3.33 -21.60
C ARG A 435 14.25 3.73 -20.77
N ARG A 436 15.31 2.94 -20.84
CA ARG A 436 16.61 3.21 -20.22
C ARG A 436 17.69 3.18 -21.27
N ARG A 437 18.81 3.86 -21.04
CA ARG A 437 20.00 3.71 -21.87
C ARG A 437 21.00 2.76 -21.24
N SER A 438 21.58 1.89 -22.06
CA SER A 438 22.71 1.06 -21.66
C SER A 438 23.99 1.92 -21.57
N SER A 439 25.05 1.36 -20.99
CA SER A 439 26.38 1.99 -20.99
C SER A 439 26.92 2.25 -22.41
N TYR A 440 26.40 1.53 -23.41
CA TYR A 440 26.76 1.68 -24.82
C TYR A 440 25.83 2.65 -25.57
N GLY A 441 24.93 3.35 -24.87
CA GLY A 441 23.99 4.29 -25.47
C GLY A 441 22.76 3.65 -26.13
N GLU A 442 22.63 2.32 -26.12
CA GLU A 442 21.46 1.63 -26.68
C GLU A 442 20.22 1.76 -25.77
N ASP A 443 19.04 1.89 -26.39
CA ASP A 443 17.77 1.88 -25.67
C ASP A 443 17.36 0.47 -25.22
N VAL A 444 16.99 0.37 -23.95
CA VAL A 444 16.48 -0.83 -23.29
C VAL A 444 15.10 -0.54 -22.73
N PHE A 445 14.10 -1.24 -23.25
CA PHE A 445 12.72 -1.15 -22.78
C PHE A 445 12.44 -2.22 -21.74
N GLN A 446 11.91 -1.79 -20.59
CA GLN A 446 11.58 -2.66 -19.45
C GLN A 446 10.13 -2.43 -19.03
N LEU A 447 9.37 -3.50 -18.77
CA LEU A 447 8.04 -3.40 -18.18
C LEU A 447 8.16 -3.62 -16.67
N GLN A 448 7.72 -2.63 -15.89
CA GLN A 448 7.81 -2.69 -14.43
C GLN A 448 6.48 -2.28 -13.79
N ALA A 449 6.13 -2.92 -12.69
CA ALA A 449 4.92 -2.58 -11.93
C ALA A 449 5.19 -1.42 -10.97
N ILE A 450 4.23 -0.50 -10.82
CA ILE A 450 4.35 0.61 -9.86
C ILE A 450 4.19 0.05 -8.43
N ALA A 451 5.04 0.51 -7.50
CA ALA A 451 5.06 0.02 -6.11
C ALA A 451 3.97 0.63 -5.21
N ALA A 452 3.31 1.70 -5.64
CA ALA A 452 2.21 2.32 -4.91
C ALA A 452 1.19 2.98 -5.85
N GLU A 453 0.37 3.88 -5.33
CA GLU A 453 -0.57 4.68 -6.10
C GLU A 453 0.13 5.37 -7.29
N LYS A 454 -0.32 4.99 -8.49
CA LYS A 454 0.03 5.62 -9.77
C LYS A 454 -0.62 6.99 -9.90
N THR A 455 -1.72 7.21 -9.19
CA THR A 455 -2.70 8.26 -9.45
C THR A 455 -2.72 9.31 -8.35
N ILE A 456 -2.76 10.58 -8.72
CA ILE A 456 -2.98 11.73 -7.81
C ILE A 456 -4.46 11.80 -7.42
N GLY A 457 -5.33 11.51 -8.38
CA GLY A 457 -6.76 11.79 -8.28
C GLY A 457 -7.49 11.45 -9.56
N PHE A 458 -8.66 12.05 -9.74
CA PHE A 458 -9.49 11.96 -10.93
C PHE A 458 -9.73 13.34 -11.49
N ARG A 459 -9.66 13.47 -12.81
CA ARG A 459 -10.10 14.66 -13.52
C ARG A 459 -11.62 14.65 -13.64
N ILE A 460 -12.23 15.81 -13.46
CA ILE A 460 -13.64 16.01 -13.76
C ILE A 460 -13.71 16.80 -15.06
N SER A 461 -14.36 16.25 -16.08
CA SER A 461 -14.68 16.99 -17.30
C SER A 461 -16.13 17.43 -17.25
N ASN A 462 -16.45 18.62 -17.79
CA ASN A 462 -17.83 19.11 -17.87
C ASN A 462 -18.74 18.21 -18.72
N GLU A 463 -18.16 17.44 -19.66
CA GLU A 463 -18.90 16.52 -20.54
C GLU A 463 -19.17 15.14 -19.90
N ASN A 464 -18.38 14.75 -18.90
CA ASN A 464 -18.53 13.53 -18.13
C ASN A 464 -18.10 13.78 -16.67
N PRO A 465 -19.04 14.16 -15.78
CA PRO A 465 -18.73 14.44 -14.38
C PRO A 465 -18.40 13.18 -13.57
N LYS A 466 -18.38 12.00 -14.21
CA LYS A 466 -18.15 10.72 -13.54
C LYS A 466 -16.69 10.53 -13.13
N LEU A 467 -16.47 10.27 -11.84
CA LEU A 467 -15.17 9.85 -11.29
C LEU A 467 -14.88 8.39 -11.69
N ASN A 468 -14.42 8.17 -12.92
CA ASN A 468 -14.14 6.85 -13.47
C ASN A 468 -12.63 6.57 -13.58
N LYS A 469 -12.26 5.30 -13.77
CA LYS A 469 -10.86 4.89 -13.94
C LYS A 469 -10.19 5.57 -15.14
N ASP A 470 -10.98 5.92 -16.15
CA ASP A 470 -10.51 6.52 -17.39
C ASP A 470 -10.15 8.00 -17.24
N SER A 471 -10.67 8.68 -16.21
CA SER A 471 -10.32 10.06 -15.85
C SER A 471 -9.21 10.15 -14.80
N SER A 472 -8.57 9.03 -14.42
CA SER A 472 -7.54 9.03 -13.39
C SER A 472 -6.31 9.85 -13.82
N GLU A 473 -5.85 10.74 -12.95
CA GLU A 473 -4.66 11.54 -13.20
C GLU A 473 -3.44 10.86 -12.62
N THR A 474 -2.39 10.70 -13.43
CA THR A 474 -1.14 10.08 -13.01
C THR A 474 -0.20 11.06 -12.29
N ILE A 475 0.58 10.58 -11.31
CA ILE A 475 1.59 11.39 -10.61
C ILE A 475 2.66 11.91 -11.59
N ASN A 476 2.98 13.20 -11.52
CA ASN A 476 3.93 13.88 -12.43
C ASN A 476 5.29 13.19 -12.54
N ILE A 477 5.79 12.55 -11.49
CA ILE A 477 7.07 11.81 -11.54
C ILE A 477 7.08 10.68 -12.58
N TYR A 478 5.91 10.15 -12.91
CA TYR A 478 5.77 9.12 -13.93
C TYR A 478 5.53 9.70 -15.33
N LYS A 479 5.14 10.98 -15.48
CA LYS A 479 4.88 11.66 -16.77
C LYS A 479 6.16 12.06 -17.54
N ASN A 480 7.32 11.47 -17.23
CA ASN A 480 8.58 11.82 -17.89
C ASN A 480 8.69 11.20 -19.29
N SER A 481 9.60 11.73 -20.12
CA SER A 481 9.85 11.27 -21.50
C SER A 481 10.45 9.87 -21.63
N SER A 482 10.79 9.23 -20.51
CA SER A 482 11.32 7.86 -20.48
C SER A 482 10.24 6.82 -20.22
N ASN A 483 9.04 7.24 -19.81
CA ASN A 483 7.96 6.35 -19.42
C ASN A 483 6.81 6.40 -20.42
N ALA A 484 6.40 5.23 -20.92
CA ALA A 484 5.15 5.07 -21.66
C ALA A 484 4.14 4.26 -20.84
N PHE A 485 2.91 4.74 -20.77
CA PHE A 485 1.85 4.06 -20.04
C PHE A 485 1.08 3.11 -20.93
N LEU A 486 0.60 2.02 -20.33
CA LEU A 486 -0.20 1.02 -21.02
C LEU A 486 -1.58 1.56 -21.45
N ASP A 487 -2.17 2.41 -20.62
CA ASP A 487 -3.47 3.04 -20.87
C ASP A 487 -3.26 4.50 -21.31
N GLU A 488 -3.68 4.82 -22.54
CA GLU A 488 -3.45 6.10 -23.23
C GLU A 488 -4.16 7.31 -22.62
N ASN A 489 -5.15 7.11 -21.76
CA ASN A 489 -6.01 8.19 -21.24
C ASN A 489 -5.30 9.12 -20.24
N ASN A 490 -4.00 8.96 -19.99
CA ASN A 490 -3.29 9.58 -18.85
C ASN A 490 -2.58 10.92 -19.14
N LEU A 491 -2.69 11.52 -20.34
CA LEU A 491 -1.77 12.59 -20.75
C LEU A 491 -2.34 13.87 -21.39
N THR A 492 -3.64 14.12 -21.40
CA THR A 492 -4.09 15.46 -21.82
C THR A 492 -3.88 16.43 -20.66
N GLU A 493 -3.10 17.50 -20.83
CA GLU A 493 -3.16 18.66 -19.93
C GLU A 493 -4.39 19.47 -20.35
N ARG A 494 -5.47 19.40 -19.57
CA ARG A 494 -6.59 20.34 -19.64
C ARG A 494 -6.74 20.96 -18.26
N ASN A 495 -7.05 22.25 -18.23
CA ASN A 495 -7.36 23.02 -17.01
C ASN A 495 -8.73 22.61 -16.45
N ASP A 496 -8.86 21.34 -16.11
CA ASP A 496 -10.06 20.73 -15.58
C ASP A 496 -9.87 20.54 -14.06
N SER A 497 -10.94 20.76 -13.29
CA SER A 497 -10.91 20.53 -11.83
C SER A 497 -10.57 19.06 -11.53
N SER A 498 -9.76 18.84 -10.48
CA SER A 498 -9.28 17.51 -10.11
C SER A 498 -9.68 17.17 -8.68
N VAL A 499 -10.21 15.97 -8.46
CA VAL A 499 -10.48 15.41 -7.12
C VAL A 499 -9.30 14.58 -6.67
N ARG A 500 -8.68 14.92 -5.55
CA ARG A 500 -7.52 14.17 -5.04
C ARG A 500 -7.95 12.88 -4.36
N MET A 501 -7.08 11.87 -4.35
CA MET A 501 -7.40 10.58 -3.72
C MET A 501 -7.63 10.68 -2.20
N ASP A 502 -7.04 11.67 -1.53
CA ASP A 502 -7.19 11.94 -0.10
C ASP A 502 -8.15 13.10 0.22
N GLU A 503 -8.85 13.62 -0.79
CA GLU A 503 -9.91 14.59 -0.59
C GLU A 503 -11.08 13.93 0.15
N LYS A 504 -11.43 14.50 1.30
CA LYS A 504 -12.55 14.05 2.13
C LYS A 504 -13.76 14.89 1.79
N ARG A 505 -14.89 14.24 1.53
CA ARG A 505 -16.19 14.89 1.30
C ARG A 505 -17.20 14.39 2.31
N LEU A 506 -17.88 15.32 2.96
CA LEU A 506 -19.03 15.02 3.81
C LEU A 506 -20.22 14.69 2.91
N ILE A 507 -20.99 13.67 3.29
CA ILE A 507 -22.20 13.25 2.61
C ILE A 507 -23.36 13.57 3.53
N GLU A 508 -24.26 14.42 3.03
CA GLU A 508 -25.52 14.69 3.68
C GLU A 508 -26.49 13.54 3.41
N LEU A 509 -27.12 13.05 4.48
CA LEU A 509 -28.12 12.00 4.41
C LEU A 509 -29.48 12.66 4.17
N ASN A 510 -30.31 12.08 3.30
CA ASN A 510 -31.72 12.50 3.24
C ASN A 510 -32.49 12.02 4.48
N GLU A 511 -33.69 12.56 4.66
CA GLU A 511 -34.54 12.27 5.83
C GLU A 511 -34.78 10.77 6.04
N ASP A 512 -34.94 9.98 4.97
CA ASP A 512 -35.17 8.54 5.07
C ASP A 512 -33.91 7.78 5.52
N GLU A 513 -32.75 8.15 5.00
CA GLU A 513 -31.45 7.59 5.42
C GLU A 513 -31.13 7.98 6.87
N GLN A 514 -31.45 9.21 7.27
CA GLN A 514 -31.26 9.70 8.63
C GLN A 514 -32.22 9.00 9.61
N LYS A 515 -33.45 8.67 9.19
CA LYS A 515 -34.38 7.82 9.97
C LYS A 515 -33.89 6.37 10.09
N ARG A 516 -33.24 5.81 9.07
CA ARG A 516 -32.69 4.43 9.08
C ARG A 516 -31.36 4.31 9.81
N ALA A 517 -30.60 5.39 9.90
CA ALA A 517 -29.31 5.44 10.60
C ALA A 517 -29.26 6.64 11.57
N PRO A 518 -30.15 6.69 12.59
CA PRO A 518 -30.22 7.81 13.54
C PRO A 518 -28.99 7.92 14.44
N TRP A 519 -28.16 6.87 14.45
CA TRP A 519 -26.87 6.79 15.11
C TRP A 519 -25.72 7.44 14.32
N LEU A 520 -25.91 7.80 13.06
CA LEU A 520 -24.85 8.34 12.21
C LEU A 520 -24.84 9.87 12.29
N GLU A 521 -23.72 10.44 12.73
CA GLU A 521 -23.56 11.89 12.89
C GLU A 521 -22.76 12.52 11.74
N ALA A 522 -21.78 11.79 11.18
CA ALA A 522 -21.07 12.24 10.00
C ALA A 522 -20.71 11.07 9.09
N PHE A 523 -20.96 11.23 7.79
CA PHE A 523 -20.57 10.29 6.76
C PHE A 523 -19.58 10.94 5.81
N ILE A 524 -18.32 10.54 5.89
CA ILE A 524 -17.24 11.08 5.06
C ILE A 524 -16.78 10.00 4.09
N ILE A 525 -16.56 10.40 2.84
CA ILE A 525 -16.00 9.53 1.82
C ILE A 525 -14.79 10.17 1.14
N SER A 526 -13.85 9.33 0.74
CA SER A 526 -12.68 9.75 -0.04
C SER A 526 -12.37 8.74 -1.13
N PRO A 527 -11.81 9.17 -2.28
CA PRO A 527 -11.60 8.28 -3.39
C PRO A 527 -10.59 7.17 -3.10
N ALA A 528 -9.57 7.41 -2.27
CA ALA A 528 -8.51 6.53 -1.78
C ALA A 528 -7.66 5.81 -2.85
N SER A 529 -8.26 5.20 -3.85
CA SER A 529 -7.58 4.60 -5.00
C SER A 529 -8.47 4.61 -6.24
N ALA A 530 -7.90 4.26 -7.39
CA ALA A 530 -8.65 4.13 -8.65
C ALA A 530 -9.87 3.19 -8.52
N GLU A 531 -9.74 2.11 -7.75
CA GLU A 531 -10.70 0.99 -7.70
C GLU A 531 -11.44 0.85 -6.36
N ARG A 532 -11.07 1.62 -5.34
CA ARG A 532 -11.61 1.43 -3.98
C ARG A 532 -11.72 2.75 -3.28
N ARG A 533 -12.86 2.97 -2.64
CA ARG A 533 -13.16 4.16 -1.84
C ARG A 533 -12.88 3.89 -0.37
N ARG A 534 -12.54 4.94 0.38
CA ARG A 534 -12.43 4.90 1.84
C ARG A 534 -13.58 5.67 2.44
N VAL A 535 -14.28 5.03 3.37
CA VAL A 535 -15.37 5.60 4.14
C VAL A 535 -14.90 5.86 5.56
N GLU A 536 -15.33 6.98 6.13
CA GLU A 536 -15.16 7.38 7.51
C GLU A 536 -16.53 7.73 8.07
N LEU A 537 -16.91 7.08 9.16
CA LEU A 537 -18.19 7.31 9.84
C LEU A 537 -17.92 7.83 11.23
N THR A 538 -18.67 8.84 11.66
CA THR A 538 -18.76 9.26 13.06
C THR A 538 -20.14 8.89 13.57
N VAL A 539 -20.18 8.09 14.64
CA VAL A 539 -21.43 7.54 15.17
C VAL A 539 -21.65 7.95 16.61
N ASN A 540 -22.91 8.20 16.96
CA ASN A 540 -23.37 8.31 18.34
C ASN A 540 -23.38 6.92 18.98
N THR A 541 -22.57 6.72 20.01
CA THR A 541 -22.35 5.38 20.57
C THR A 541 -23.57 4.81 21.24
N ASN A 542 -24.38 5.63 21.92
CA ASN A 542 -25.55 5.12 22.64
C ASN A 542 -26.60 4.62 21.65
N LYS A 543 -26.90 5.42 20.63
CA LYS A 543 -27.85 5.04 19.57
C LYS A 543 -27.32 3.85 18.77
N PHE A 544 -26.02 3.84 18.46
CA PHE A 544 -25.39 2.76 17.72
C PHE A 544 -25.46 1.42 18.47
N PHE A 545 -25.07 1.38 19.75
CA PHE A 545 -25.14 0.14 20.53
C PHE A 545 -26.57 -0.29 20.86
N ALA A 546 -27.52 0.65 20.95
CA ALA A 546 -28.94 0.33 21.09
C ALA A 546 -29.49 -0.38 19.83
N ASP A 547 -29.24 0.16 18.63
CA ASP A 547 -29.72 -0.41 17.38
C ASP A 547 -29.05 -1.75 17.02
N PHE A 548 -27.85 -2.01 17.56
CA PHE A 548 -27.10 -3.25 17.34
C PHE A 548 -26.93 -4.10 18.60
N HIS A 549 -27.86 -3.96 19.56
CA HIS A 549 -27.83 -4.62 20.86
C HIS A 549 -27.59 -6.14 20.78
N ASP A 550 -28.18 -6.83 19.78
CA ASP A 550 -28.01 -8.27 19.60
C ASP A 550 -26.59 -8.70 19.25
N GLN A 551 -25.82 -7.84 18.58
CA GLN A 551 -24.44 -8.12 18.18
C GLN A 551 -23.43 -7.68 19.26
N PHE A 552 -23.84 -6.74 20.10
CA PHE A 552 -23.02 -6.15 21.16
C PHE A 552 -23.66 -6.34 22.55
N ARG A 553 -24.19 -7.53 22.84
CA ARG A 553 -24.89 -7.85 24.11
C ARG A 553 -24.14 -7.48 25.39
N ASP A 554 -22.81 -7.38 25.32
CA ASP A 554 -21.94 -6.98 26.45
C ASP A 554 -21.77 -5.46 26.62
N LEU A 555 -22.35 -4.63 25.73
CA LEU A 555 -22.11 -3.17 25.62
C LEU A 555 -23.40 -2.35 25.51
N SER A 556 -24.54 -2.94 25.86
CA SER A 556 -25.87 -2.34 25.67
C SER A 556 -26.06 -0.99 26.36
N ILE A 557 -25.25 -0.69 27.39
CA ILE A 557 -25.13 0.62 28.01
C ILE A 557 -23.65 0.88 28.27
N VAL A 558 -23.00 1.68 27.41
CA VAL A 558 -21.63 2.15 27.65
C VAL A 558 -21.71 3.45 28.43
N THR A 559 -21.37 3.41 29.72
CA THR A 559 -21.25 4.64 30.53
C THR A 559 -20.15 5.54 29.98
N LYS A 560 -20.22 6.85 30.23
CA LYS A 560 -19.17 7.80 29.83
C LYS A 560 -17.79 7.33 30.30
N GLU A 561 -17.70 6.77 31.51
CA GLU A 561 -16.46 6.27 32.13
C GLU A 561 -15.93 4.98 31.47
N GLN A 562 -16.81 4.05 31.07
CA GLN A 562 -16.42 2.86 30.29
C GLN A 562 -15.94 3.26 28.89
N LEU A 563 -16.57 4.27 28.28
CA LEU A 563 -16.14 4.86 27.01
C LEU A 563 -14.80 5.59 27.16
N TYR A 564 -14.59 6.22 28.31
CA TYR A 564 -13.38 6.94 28.65
C TYR A 564 -12.19 6.02 28.93
N TYR A 565 -12.38 4.86 29.58
CA TYR A 565 -11.26 4.12 30.18
C TYR A 565 -11.16 2.63 29.78
N GLN A 566 -12.24 2.00 29.30
CA GLN A 566 -12.35 0.55 29.04
C GLN A 566 -12.68 0.20 27.58
N LEU A 567 -12.30 1.06 26.64
CA LEU A 567 -12.58 0.87 25.22
C LEU A 567 -11.81 -0.24 24.42
N PRO A 568 -11.27 -1.37 24.97
CA PRO A 568 -10.67 -2.42 24.12
C PRO A 568 -11.60 -3.56 23.63
N ALA A 569 -12.50 -4.13 24.43
CA ALA A 569 -13.03 -5.47 24.09
C ALA A 569 -14.12 -5.48 22.98
N GLY A 570 -15.03 -4.50 23.02
CA GLY A 570 -16.16 -4.40 22.11
C GLY A 570 -15.81 -4.01 20.67
N LEU A 571 -14.91 -3.05 20.51
CA LEU A 571 -14.48 -2.58 19.19
C LEU A 571 -13.48 -3.53 18.52
N VAL A 572 -12.83 -4.42 19.28
CA VAL A 572 -12.10 -5.55 18.71
C VAL A 572 -13.07 -6.49 17.99
N LYS A 573 -14.31 -6.67 18.47
CA LYS A 573 -15.34 -7.42 17.74
C LYS A 573 -15.69 -6.72 16.41
N LEU A 574 -15.76 -5.39 16.35
CA LEU A 574 -15.99 -4.65 15.09
C LEU A 574 -14.94 -4.95 14.01
N LYS A 575 -13.67 -5.16 14.38
CA LYS A 575 -12.62 -5.61 13.43
C LYS A 575 -12.89 -6.99 12.82
N THR A 576 -13.75 -7.78 13.45
CA THR A 576 -14.13 -9.13 13.03
C THR A 576 -15.56 -9.24 12.50
N VAL A 577 -16.37 -8.17 12.58
CA VAL A 577 -17.74 -8.15 12.04
C VAL A 577 -17.67 -8.20 10.51
N LYS A 578 -17.93 -9.38 9.97
CA LYS A 578 -18.13 -9.63 8.52
C LYS A 578 -19.54 -9.29 8.06
N ASP A 579 -20.39 -8.80 8.95
CA ASP A 579 -21.82 -8.70 8.73
C ASP A 579 -22.16 -7.46 7.90
N ILE A 580 -22.45 -7.69 6.62
CA ILE A 580 -22.85 -6.68 5.63
C ILE A 580 -24.12 -5.93 6.06
N ASN A 581 -24.93 -6.55 6.93
CA ASN A 581 -26.20 -6.02 7.39
C ASN A 581 -26.05 -4.77 8.26
N LEU A 582 -24.96 -4.63 9.04
CA LEU A 582 -24.70 -3.48 9.93
C LEU A 582 -24.64 -2.15 9.14
N PHE A 583 -24.12 -2.21 7.92
CA PHE A 583 -23.88 -1.05 7.06
C PHE A 583 -24.84 -1.00 5.84
N SER A 584 -25.85 -1.87 5.83
CA SER A 584 -26.85 -1.94 4.76
C SER A 584 -27.68 -0.66 4.66
N ALA A 585 -27.93 0.00 5.79
CA ALA A 585 -28.67 1.26 5.89
C ALA A 585 -28.04 2.42 5.09
N ILE A 586 -26.72 2.41 4.91
CA ILE A 586 -25.97 3.47 4.22
C ILE A 586 -25.38 3.03 2.87
N HIS A 587 -25.78 1.85 2.37
CA HIS A 587 -25.34 1.29 1.07
C HIS A 587 -23.81 1.22 0.85
N ALA A 588 -23.01 1.32 1.93
CA ALA A 588 -21.56 1.43 1.90
C ALA A 588 -20.93 0.33 2.78
N ALA A 589 -21.22 -0.93 2.51
CA ALA A 589 -20.76 -2.04 3.35
C ALA A 589 -19.25 -2.33 3.19
N PRO A 590 -18.54 -2.66 4.29
CA PRO A 590 -17.15 -3.08 4.25
C PRO A 590 -16.98 -4.41 3.50
N ARG A 591 -15.82 -4.59 2.87
CA ARG A 591 -15.48 -5.81 2.14
C ARG A 591 -15.11 -6.96 3.08
N THR A 592 -15.71 -8.13 2.87
CA THR A 592 -15.60 -9.32 3.74
C THR A 592 -14.22 -9.98 3.85
N ASP A 593 -13.27 -9.64 2.97
CA ASP A 593 -11.96 -10.30 2.87
C ASP A 593 -10.77 -9.46 3.39
N THR A 594 -10.96 -8.16 3.68
CA THR A 594 -9.86 -7.25 4.03
C THR A 594 -10.24 -6.09 4.98
N SER A 595 -11.46 -6.05 5.52
CA SER A 595 -11.94 -4.92 6.33
C SER A 595 -11.32 -4.88 7.74
N SER A 596 -10.10 -4.37 7.87
CA SER A 596 -9.64 -3.84 9.15
C SER A 596 -10.33 -2.49 9.39
N ILE A 597 -11.39 -2.48 10.20
CA ILE A 597 -11.96 -1.23 10.71
C ILE A 597 -10.91 -0.57 11.61
N GLU A 598 -10.57 0.68 11.29
CA GLU A 598 -9.61 1.48 12.06
C GLU A 598 -10.36 2.59 12.80
N ILE A 599 -10.25 2.64 14.12
CA ILE A 599 -10.82 3.73 14.92
C ILE A 599 -9.94 4.97 14.70
N LEU A 600 -10.56 6.07 14.32
CA LEU A 600 -9.91 7.35 14.06
C LEU A 600 -9.99 8.29 15.26
N LYS A 601 -11.18 8.44 15.86
CA LYS A 601 -11.45 9.39 16.94
C LYS A 601 -12.43 8.80 17.94
N VAL A 602 -12.29 9.18 19.20
CA VAL A 602 -13.25 8.86 20.28
C VAL A 602 -13.51 10.15 21.03
N ASN A 603 -14.76 10.58 21.14
CA ASN A 603 -15.18 11.70 21.97
C ASN A 603 -16.11 11.21 23.09
N PRO A 604 -15.59 11.00 24.30
CA PRO A 604 -16.39 10.50 25.42
C PRO A 604 -17.49 11.47 25.89
N THR A 605 -17.31 12.78 25.69
CA THR A 605 -18.24 13.81 26.16
C THR A 605 -19.50 13.86 25.30
N GLU A 606 -19.30 13.84 23.98
CA GLU A 606 -20.37 13.78 22.98
C GLU A 606 -20.87 12.34 22.77
N GLN A 607 -20.18 11.35 23.34
CA GLN A 607 -20.46 9.93 23.17
C GLN A 607 -20.41 9.53 21.68
N THR A 608 -19.31 9.91 21.01
CA THR A 608 -19.12 9.66 19.58
C THR A 608 -17.85 8.87 19.32
N ILE A 609 -17.90 8.01 18.30
CA ILE A 609 -16.73 7.27 17.81
C ILE A 609 -16.65 7.43 16.30
N SER A 610 -15.48 7.82 15.81
CA SER A 610 -15.19 7.84 14.37
C SER A 610 -14.33 6.65 13.99
N PHE A 611 -14.67 5.96 12.90
CA PHE A 611 -13.90 4.85 12.35
C PHE A 611 -13.89 4.85 10.82
N THR A 612 -12.90 4.20 10.22
CA THR A 612 -12.73 4.12 8.76
C THR A 612 -12.58 2.68 8.27
N TYR A 613 -13.06 2.45 7.05
CA TYR A 613 -12.92 1.19 6.32
C TYR A 613 -12.93 1.42 4.80
N SER A 614 -12.55 0.39 4.03
CA SER A 614 -12.54 0.43 2.55
C SER A 614 -13.77 -0.25 1.96
N VAL A 615 -14.33 0.36 0.92
CA VAL A 615 -15.48 -0.15 0.16
C VAL A 615 -15.02 -0.50 -1.26
N GLY A 616 -15.48 -1.65 -1.78
CA GLY A 616 -15.22 -2.07 -3.15
C GLY A 616 -15.96 -1.23 -4.19
N THR A 617 -15.55 -1.33 -5.45
CA THR A 617 -16.08 -0.59 -6.62
C THR A 617 -17.55 -0.79 -6.94
N GLN A 618 -18.28 -1.66 -6.25
CA GLN A 618 -19.72 -1.78 -6.38
C GLN A 618 -20.39 -1.37 -5.07
N PRO A 619 -20.65 -0.06 -4.84
CA PRO A 619 -21.82 0.28 -4.07
C PRO A 619 -23.02 -0.31 -4.81
N LYS A 620 -23.89 -1.07 -4.13
CA LYS A 620 -25.10 -1.67 -4.73
C LYS A 620 -26.17 -0.60 -5.07
N SER A 621 -25.77 0.65 -5.25
CA SER A 621 -26.66 1.81 -5.27
C SER A 621 -26.13 2.86 -6.25
N ASP A 622 -26.92 3.13 -7.29
CA ASP A 622 -26.72 4.23 -8.25
C ASP A 622 -26.67 5.61 -7.55
N LYS A 623 -27.10 5.69 -6.29
CA LYS A 623 -27.18 6.89 -5.46
C LYS A 623 -25.82 7.31 -4.89
N VAL A 624 -24.97 6.36 -4.51
CA VAL A 624 -23.58 6.68 -4.10
C VAL A 624 -22.81 7.22 -5.30
N GLU A 625 -23.02 6.62 -6.48
CA GLU A 625 -22.43 7.09 -7.73
C GLU A 625 -23.00 8.46 -8.15
N SER A 626 -24.30 8.72 -7.96
CA SER A 626 -24.92 10.02 -8.29
C SER A 626 -24.47 11.17 -7.40
N ILE A 627 -24.25 10.94 -6.10
CA ILE A 627 -23.73 11.96 -5.15
C ILE A 627 -22.30 12.37 -5.52
N PHE A 628 -21.50 11.48 -6.09
CA PHE A 628 -20.17 11.83 -6.62
C PHE A 628 -20.21 12.57 -7.96
N ASN A 629 -21.29 12.39 -8.72
CA ASN A 629 -21.46 12.93 -10.07
C ASN A 629 -22.31 14.20 -10.10
N LYS A 630 -22.85 14.65 -8.95
CA LYS A 630 -23.46 15.98 -8.83
C LYS A 630 -22.40 17.02 -9.12
N SER A 631 -22.70 17.90 -10.07
CA SER A 631 -21.74 18.85 -10.62
C SER A 631 -21.31 19.85 -9.54
N ILE A 632 -20.09 20.37 -9.70
CA ILE A 632 -19.56 21.48 -8.90
C ILE A 632 -20.48 22.72 -9.01
N ASP A 633 -21.29 22.83 -10.06
CA ASP A 633 -22.21 23.95 -10.27
C ASP A 633 -23.45 23.90 -9.35
N GLU A 634 -23.89 22.71 -8.89
CA GLU A 634 -24.99 22.62 -7.89
C GLU A 634 -24.54 23.03 -6.47
N LEU A 635 -23.25 22.95 -6.15
CA LEU A 635 -22.71 23.28 -4.81
C LEU A 635 -22.17 24.72 -4.71
N TYR A 636 -21.86 25.37 -5.84
CA TYR A 636 -21.43 26.78 -5.85
C TYR A 636 -22.60 27.78 -5.86
N LEU A 637 -23.83 27.34 -6.18
CA LEU A 637 -25.01 28.20 -6.16
C LEU A 637 -25.68 28.33 -4.77
N GLU A 638 -25.34 27.47 -3.80
CA GLU A 638 -25.92 27.53 -2.45
C GLU A 638 -24.95 28.02 -1.36
N SER A 639 -23.74 28.46 -1.74
CA SER A 639 -22.79 29.07 -0.80
C SER A 639 -22.47 30.51 -1.20
N GLU A 640 -23.45 31.41 -0.99
CA GLU A 640 -23.11 32.77 -0.58
C GLU A 640 -22.36 32.67 0.77
N ILE A 641 -21.04 32.65 0.66
CA ILE A 641 -20.12 32.79 1.78
C ILE A 641 -20.25 34.23 2.28
N THR A 642 -20.98 34.43 3.36
CA THR A 642 -20.75 35.60 4.22
C THR A 642 -19.44 35.35 4.97
N ILE A 643 -18.43 36.18 4.68
CA ILE A 643 -17.09 36.19 5.30
C ILE A 643 -17.19 36.42 6.80
#